data_AF-A0A379EFA8-F1
#
_entry.id   AF-A0A379EFA8-F1
#
_cell.length_a   1.000
_cell.length_b   1.000
_cell.length_c   1.000
_cell.angle_alpha   90.00
_cell.angle_beta   90.00
_cell.angle_gamma   90.00
#
_symmetry.space_group_name_H-M   'P 1'
#
loop_
_entity.id
_entity.type
_entity.pdbx_description
1 polymer ?
#
loop_
_entity_poly.entity_id
_entity_poly.type
_entity_poly.pdbx_seq_one_letter_code
_entity_poly.pdbx_strand_id
1 'polypeptide(L)'
;MKRYINILLAMLLPLTALAQHIRVAAPRQVEVGEQFQIEYIVYTDDVEGLKLAKMPHGIELMAGPYYSSQKNIQMTNGHMSSSSSESFTYVFLATKRGTFNIPPARITVKGQTLASTPVRITATGVANINRAAQSNGGGRQDISISRPESKVIGGKDLFVRVTANKRVVHEQEPVLLTYKVYTNVNLVQMAGKMPDIKGAHVQEISLPQQKVFTTERLNGRTYRVTKWSQYVVYPQVIGRLSVPSVNFTGIIRPNADDFDPFAFMSEGEDIQKKITAQGLTIKVLPLPQKPASFSGGVGRMNITAQLNKTDAVEGDPINLRVVISGVGNLKLMRKPEVKFPDGFDVYDPKLSDKTHLTSNGVEGSMVYDFLAVPRKEGNYTIPPVTFVYFDTATNSYKTLTTSPFKIKVAKGDGTNQNAEAFDAVANQDIKGLKTAKDILAADTNFYGSVGYWFCIVLFIGLFVIALTLLRKRANIRGDIAGLKGKNAERVALNRLHKAKVYLERRKAEDFYDENLRALWGYVSDKLNIPVEQLSRDNVKENFAKLGVESDVIDEFIAALDECEFQRYAPGDERGNMSSSYAAAVKAIIDIEERMRTMKNKSNDKSNVKSILLLLTLAIAFFSMPQRAFAVSMEDAAKAYDKGNYTEAAKIYQRLIEENPSAALYYNLGNAQYRANDITHAILSYERALKLRPSDEDARFNLQIAQSKTIDRLSPDSDLFFVRWYHALVYLMSIDAWAIVGLVSLFLSLSFALLYFLATTVGRRKLGFFAGLFFLLVFIFSISFAKTQRNEKTNKNQAIIVASIATVKTHPDGKSDNATTLHEGTKVEIIDRSLKEWRGIRLPDDKKGWIPTNQIEEI
;
A
#
# COMPACT_ATOMS: atom_id res chain seq x y z
N MET A 1 -40.07 -9.62 17.35
CA MET A 1 -38.88 -10.50 17.47
C MET A 1 -38.74 -11.48 16.30
N LYS A 2 -39.75 -12.30 15.95
CA LYS A 2 -39.65 -13.30 14.85
C LYS A 2 -39.26 -12.73 13.46
N ARG A 3 -39.68 -11.52 13.10
CA ARG A 3 -39.30 -10.88 11.80
C ARG A 3 -37.81 -10.50 11.72
N TYR A 4 -37.15 -10.22 12.84
CA TYR A 4 -35.74 -9.82 12.87
C TYR A 4 -34.79 -11.02 12.78
N ILE A 5 -35.20 -12.18 13.32
CA ILE A 5 -34.46 -13.45 13.19
C ILE A 5 -34.46 -13.93 11.73
N ASN A 6 -35.58 -13.77 11.01
CA ASN A 6 -35.68 -14.19 9.61
C ASN A 6 -34.84 -13.33 8.65
N ILE A 7 -34.66 -12.03 8.95
CA ILE A 7 -33.78 -11.15 8.16
C ILE A 7 -32.31 -11.47 8.44
N LEU A 8 -31.96 -11.77 9.69
CA LEU A 8 -30.61 -12.21 10.07
C LEU A 8 -30.25 -13.57 9.44
N LEU A 9 -31.21 -14.51 9.39
CA LEU A 9 -31.04 -15.80 8.73
C LEU A 9 -30.93 -15.67 7.19
N ALA A 10 -31.69 -14.75 6.58
CA ALA A 10 -31.64 -14.49 5.14
C ALA A 10 -30.32 -13.82 4.70
N MET A 11 -29.67 -13.07 5.60
CA MET A 11 -28.35 -12.46 5.34
C MET A 11 -27.16 -13.43 5.52
N LEU A 12 -27.35 -14.57 6.21
CA LEU A 12 -26.31 -15.59 6.42
C LEU A 12 -26.24 -16.65 5.30
N LEU A 13 -27.18 -16.63 4.35
CA LEU A 13 -27.33 -17.65 3.31
C LEU A 13 -26.37 -17.62 2.11
N PRO A 14 -25.54 -16.58 1.81
CA PRO A 14 -24.61 -16.67 0.68
C PRO A 14 -23.22 -17.22 1.06
N LEU A 15 -23.02 -17.77 2.28
CA LEU A 15 -21.70 -18.18 2.76
C LEU A 15 -21.30 -19.65 2.52
N THR A 16 -22.05 -20.41 1.73
CA THR A 16 -21.68 -21.80 1.41
C THR A 16 -21.99 -22.15 -0.04
N ALA A 17 -20.95 -22.16 -0.89
CA ALA A 17 -20.65 -23.21 -1.88
C ALA A 17 -19.73 -22.69 -3.02
N LEU A 18 -18.43 -22.56 -2.75
CA LEU A 18 -17.41 -22.75 -3.80
C LEU A 18 -16.95 -24.21 -3.71
N ALA A 19 -17.79 -25.13 -4.17
CA ALA A 19 -17.40 -26.53 -4.26
C ALA A 19 -16.44 -26.70 -5.45
N GLN A 20 -15.21 -27.13 -5.17
CA GLN A 20 -14.27 -27.57 -6.19
C GLN A 20 -14.88 -28.81 -6.90
N HIS A 21 -14.99 -28.76 -8.23
CA HIS A 21 -15.53 -29.86 -9.03
C HIS A 21 -14.52 -30.32 -10.07
N ILE A 22 -14.54 -31.62 -10.35
CA ILE A 22 -13.74 -32.23 -11.42
C ILE A 22 -14.57 -32.18 -12.69
N ARG A 23 -14.05 -31.53 -13.75
CA ARG A 23 -14.70 -31.52 -15.06
C ARG A 23 -14.24 -32.74 -15.84
N VAL A 24 -15.17 -33.50 -16.40
CA VAL A 24 -14.88 -34.65 -17.27
C VAL A 24 -15.25 -34.29 -18.70
N ALA A 25 -14.29 -34.33 -19.62
CA ALA A 25 -14.50 -34.19 -21.05
C ALA A 25 -14.39 -35.57 -21.71
N ALA A 26 -15.46 -35.99 -22.38
CA ALA A 26 -15.56 -37.29 -23.03
C ALA A 26 -16.57 -37.25 -24.18
N PRO A 27 -16.36 -38.03 -25.25
CA PRO A 27 -17.29 -38.12 -26.36
C PRO A 27 -18.58 -38.83 -25.96
N ARG A 28 -19.71 -38.39 -26.53
CA ARG A 28 -21.03 -39.01 -26.28
C ARG A 28 -21.28 -40.26 -27.13
N GLN A 29 -20.65 -40.33 -28.31
CA GLN A 29 -20.77 -41.43 -29.27
C GLN A 29 -19.38 -41.80 -29.79
N VAL A 30 -19.13 -43.10 -29.97
CA VAL A 30 -17.86 -43.66 -30.46
C VAL A 30 -18.13 -44.87 -31.36
N GLU A 31 -17.25 -45.19 -32.30
CA GLU A 31 -17.39 -46.42 -33.09
C GLU A 31 -16.73 -47.63 -32.41
N VAL A 32 -17.32 -48.81 -32.58
CA VAL A 32 -16.74 -50.06 -32.06
C VAL A 32 -15.45 -50.38 -32.82
N GLY A 33 -14.31 -50.42 -32.11
CA GLY A 33 -12.97 -50.60 -32.69
C GLY A 33 -12.15 -49.31 -32.81
N GLU A 34 -12.74 -48.14 -32.57
CA GLU A 34 -12.05 -46.85 -32.57
C GLU A 34 -11.56 -46.46 -31.16
N GLN A 35 -10.38 -45.85 -31.08
CA GLN A 35 -9.84 -45.31 -29.83
C GLN A 35 -10.42 -43.93 -29.54
N PHE A 36 -10.81 -43.69 -28.28
CA PHE A 36 -11.37 -42.41 -27.85
C PHE A 36 -10.77 -41.96 -26.51
N GLN A 37 -10.82 -40.65 -26.24
CA GLN A 37 -10.19 -40.05 -25.08
C GLN A 37 -11.20 -39.60 -24.01
N ILE A 38 -10.83 -39.79 -22.75
CA ILE A 38 -11.52 -39.19 -21.60
C ILE A 38 -10.50 -38.35 -20.84
N GLU A 39 -10.81 -37.07 -20.66
CA GLU A 39 -9.98 -36.10 -19.95
C GLU A 39 -10.65 -35.66 -18.64
N TYR A 40 -9.89 -35.68 -17.55
CA TYR A 40 -10.30 -35.21 -16.23
C TYR A 40 -9.53 -33.94 -15.89
N ILE A 41 -10.23 -32.82 -15.76
CA ILE A 41 -9.66 -31.49 -15.53
C ILE A 41 -9.98 -31.03 -14.11
N VAL A 42 -8.96 -30.61 -13.37
CA VAL A 42 -9.07 -30.03 -12.02
C VAL A 42 -8.47 -28.63 -12.02
N TYR A 43 -9.23 -27.63 -11.58
CA TYR A 43 -8.82 -26.23 -11.58
C TYR A 43 -8.04 -25.85 -10.29
N THR A 44 -6.90 -26.50 -10.05
CA THR A 44 -5.96 -26.21 -8.95
C THR A 44 -4.59 -26.83 -9.24
N ASP A 45 -3.54 -26.40 -8.54
CA ASP A 45 -2.12 -26.83 -8.66
C ASP A 45 -1.65 -27.82 -7.58
N ASP A 46 -2.55 -28.28 -6.72
CA ASP A 46 -2.24 -29.14 -5.56
C ASP A 46 -3.13 -30.39 -5.59
N VAL A 47 -2.70 -31.37 -6.40
CA VAL A 47 -3.48 -32.55 -6.75
C VAL A 47 -2.62 -33.81 -6.61
N GLU A 48 -3.13 -34.80 -5.89
CA GLU A 48 -2.47 -36.09 -5.70
C GLU A 48 -3.29 -37.24 -6.29
N GLY A 49 -2.67 -37.95 -7.25
CA GLY A 49 -3.00 -39.30 -7.70
C GLY A 49 -4.46 -39.55 -8.10
N LEU A 50 -4.79 -39.35 -9.39
CA LEU A 50 -6.08 -39.76 -9.94
C LEU A 50 -6.20 -41.29 -10.03
N LYS A 51 -7.26 -41.84 -9.45
CA LYS A 51 -7.56 -43.28 -9.45
C LYS A 51 -8.86 -43.57 -10.22
N LEU A 52 -8.75 -44.39 -11.26
CA LEU A 52 -9.88 -44.90 -12.03
C LEU A 52 -10.56 -46.07 -11.30
N ALA A 53 -11.90 -46.14 -11.38
CA ALA A 53 -12.66 -47.32 -10.95
C ALA A 53 -12.67 -48.40 -12.05
N LYS A 54 -13.11 -49.62 -11.70
CA LYS A 54 -13.15 -50.75 -12.63
C LYS A 54 -14.08 -50.45 -13.83
N MET A 55 -13.55 -50.56 -15.04
CA MET A 55 -14.28 -50.25 -16.27
C MET A 55 -15.37 -51.30 -16.58
N PRO A 56 -16.50 -50.90 -17.19
CA PRO A 56 -17.56 -51.83 -17.60
C PRO A 56 -17.09 -52.75 -18.72
N HIS A 57 -17.61 -53.98 -18.76
CA HIS A 57 -17.31 -54.95 -19.82
C HIS A 57 -17.68 -54.37 -21.20
N GLY A 58 -16.70 -54.26 -22.11
CA GLY A 58 -16.88 -53.64 -23.42
C GLY A 58 -16.08 -52.33 -23.62
N ILE A 59 -15.42 -51.83 -22.57
CA ILE A 59 -14.50 -50.68 -22.62
C ILE A 59 -13.15 -51.10 -22.06
N GLU A 60 -12.09 -51.00 -22.86
CA GLU A 60 -10.72 -51.36 -22.47
C GLU A 60 -9.81 -50.13 -22.44
N LEU A 61 -8.95 -50.05 -21.43
CA LEU A 61 -7.94 -48.98 -21.32
C LEU A 61 -6.73 -49.33 -22.19
N MET A 62 -6.38 -48.46 -23.14
CA MET A 62 -5.25 -48.66 -24.06
C MET A 62 -3.97 -47.96 -23.59
N ALA A 63 -4.08 -46.71 -23.14
CA ALA A 63 -2.93 -45.90 -22.71
C ALA A 63 -3.33 -44.75 -21.77
N GLY A 64 -2.38 -44.29 -20.94
CA GLY A 64 -2.53 -43.17 -20.00
C GLY A 64 -2.19 -43.54 -18.55
N PRO A 65 -2.21 -42.59 -17.60
CA PRO A 65 -2.58 -41.17 -17.80
C PRO A 65 -1.50 -40.36 -18.51
N TYR A 66 -1.92 -39.50 -19.43
CA TYR A 66 -1.14 -38.37 -19.91
C TYR A 66 -1.44 -37.15 -19.05
N TYR A 67 -0.40 -36.52 -18.50
CA TYR A 67 -0.52 -35.37 -17.59
C TYR A 67 -0.20 -34.08 -18.32
N SER A 68 -1.05 -33.06 -18.15
CA SER A 68 -0.79 -31.70 -18.64
C SER A 68 -1.16 -30.68 -17.57
N SER A 69 -0.34 -29.62 -17.44
CA SER A 69 -0.56 -28.53 -16.50
C SER A 69 -0.56 -27.22 -17.26
N GLN A 70 -1.62 -26.44 -17.10
CA GLN A 70 -1.81 -25.16 -17.76
C GLN A 70 -2.07 -24.07 -16.73
N LYS A 71 -1.34 -22.96 -16.86
CA LYS A 71 -1.53 -21.75 -16.07
C LYS A 71 -1.94 -20.63 -16.99
N ASN A 72 -3.17 -20.15 -16.86
CA ASN A 72 -3.66 -19.00 -17.60
C ASN A 72 -3.73 -17.79 -16.67
N ILE A 73 -3.06 -16.70 -17.07
CA ILE A 73 -3.04 -15.44 -16.34
C ILE A 73 -3.79 -14.45 -17.22
N GLN A 74 -5.00 -14.10 -16.82
CA GLN A 74 -5.82 -13.13 -17.54
C GLN A 74 -5.89 -11.83 -16.74
N MET A 75 -5.56 -10.73 -17.42
CA MET A 75 -5.58 -9.37 -16.87
C MET A 75 -6.81 -8.65 -17.42
N THR A 76 -7.76 -8.31 -16.55
CA THR A 76 -8.93 -7.48 -16.92
C THR A 76 -9.07 -6.32 -15.93
N ASN A 77 -9.03 -5.09 -16.44
CA ASN A 77 -9.19 -3.85 -15.66
C ASN A 77 -8.33 -3.77 -14.38
N GLY A 78 -7.04 -4.14 -14.46
CA GLY A 78 -6.12 -4.04 -13.32
C GLY A 78 -6.27 -5.16 -12.27
N HIS A 79 -7.16 -6.12 -12.49
CA HIS A 79 -7.27 -7.32 -11.66
C HIS A 79 -6.73 -8.55 -12.42
N MET A 80 -5.79 -9.26 -11.78
CA MET A 80 -5.22 -10.49 -12.30
C MET A 80 -6.03 -11.69 -11.78
N SER A 81 -6.70 -12.42 -12.68
CA SER A 81 -7.26 -13.74 -12.38
C SER A 81 -6.27 -14.79 -12.90
N SER A 82 -5.60 -15.49 -11.98
CA SER A 82 -4.78 -16.66 -12.31
C SER A 82 -5.63 -17.91 -12.11
N SER A 83 -5.89 -18.65 -13.19
CA SER A 83 -6.49 -19.98 -13.13
C SER A 83 -5.41 -21.01 -13.45
N SER A 84 -5.09 -21.88 -12.50
CA SER A 84 -4.32 -23.11 -12.74
C SER A 84 -5.28 -24.26 -13.00
N SER A 85 -4.94 -25.12 -13.96
CA SER A 85 -5.64 -26.37 -14.19
C SER A 85 -4.68 -27.50 -14.53
N GLU A 86 -4.92 -28.66 -13.95
CA GLU A 86 -4.26 -29.91 -14.30
C GLU A 86 -5.26 -30.84 -14.99
N SER A 87 -4.80 -31.50 -16.07
CA SER A 87 -5.60 -32.43 -16.86
C SER A 87 -4.95 -33.82 -16.91
N PHE A 88 -5.76 -34.86 -16.68
CA PHE A 88 -5.36 -36.26 -16.82
C PHE A 88 -6.15 -36.91 -17.95
N THR A 89 -5.46 -37.34 -19.00
CA THR A 89 -6.09 -37.90 -20.21
C THR A 89 -5.81 -39.39 -20.35
N TYR A 90 -6.86 -40.18 -20.61
CA TYR A 90 -6.79 -41.62 -20.83
C TYR A 90 -7.39 -41.99 -22.19
N VAL A 91 -6.79 -42.96 -22.87
CA VAL A 91 -7.24 -43.50 -24.16
C VAL A 91 -7.92 -44.85 -23.94
N PHE A 92 -9.16 -44.98 -24.38
CA PHE A 92 -9.99 -46.18 -24.26
C PHE A 92 -10.40 -46.72 -25.63
N LEU A 93 -10.75 -47.99 -25.68
CA LEU A 93 -11.28 -48.68 -26.86
C LEU A 93 -12.64 -49.32 -26.53
N ALA A 94 -13.64 -49.09 -27.38
CA ALA A 94 -14.94 -49.76 -27.28
C ALA A 94 -14.92 -51.07 -28.06
N THR A 95 -15.05 -52.21 -27.38
CA THR A 95 -14.96 -53.55 -27.98
C THR A 95 -16.33 -54.17 -28.29
N LYS A 96 -17.42 -53.59 -27.78
CA LYS A 96 -18.80 -54.04 -28.02
C LYS A 96 -19.72 -52.87 -28.31
N ARG A 97 -20.74 -53.10 -29.14
CA ARG A 97 -21.84 -52.14 -29.33
C ARG A 97 -22.70 -52.06 -28.07
N GLY A 98 -23.16 -50.86 -27.72
CA GLY A 98 -24.01 -50.66 -26.54
C GLY A 98 -23.79 -49.31 -25.87
N THR A 99 -24.54 -49.05 -24.80
CA THR A 99 -24.36 -47.85 -23.97
C THR A 99 -23.63 -48.24 -22.69
N PHE A 100 -22.49 -47.61 -22.44
CA PHE A 100 -21.61 -47.86 -21.29
C PHE A 100 -21.65 -46.66 -20.34
N ASN A 101 -21.63 -46.94 -19.05
CA ASN A 101 -21.55 -45.91 -18.01
C ASN A 101 -20.17 -45.98 -17.36
N ILE A 102 -19.35 -44.95 -17.58
CA ILE A 102 -18.01 -44.83 -17.02
C ILE A 102 -18.15 -44.34 -15.57
N PRO A 103 -17.63 -45.11 -14.60
CA PRO A 103 -17.74 -44.76 -13.18
C PRO A 103 -16.92 -43.51 -12.82
N PRO A 104 -17.27 -42.81 -11.73
CA PRO A 104 -16.49 -41.68 -11.20
C PRO A 104 -15.03 -42.03 -10.94
N ALA A 105 -14.11 -41.18 -11.40
CA ALA A 105 -12.71 -41.19 -10.98
C ALA A 105 -12.57 -40.46 -9.64
N ARG A 106 -11.63 -40.88 -8.80
CA ARG A 106 -11.36 -40.25 -7.49
C ARG A 106 -9.99 -39.59 -7.50
N ILE A 107 -9.89 -38.41 -6.91
CA ILE A 107 -8.64 -37.64 -6.82
C ILE A 107 -8.55 -36.92 -5.47
N THR A 108 -7.34 -36.78 -4.93
CA THR A 108 -7.14 -36.07 -3.67
C THR A 108 -6.68 -34.64 -3.96
N VAL A 109 -7.43 -33.65 -3.47
CA VAL A 109 -7.10 -32.22 -3.60
C VAL A 109 -7.04 -31.63 -2.19
N LYS A 110 -5.88 -31.08 -1.78
CA LYS A 110 -5.70 -30.46 -0.46
C LYS A 110 -6.16 -31.35 0.71
N GLY A 111 -5.89 -32.65 0.63
CA GLY A 111 -6.29 -33.64 1.64
C GLY A 111 -7.77 -34.08 1.61
N GLN A 112 -8.60 -33.57 0.68
CA GLN A 112 -9.99 -34.01 0.47
C GLN A 112 -10.12 -34.85 -0.81
N THR A 113 -10.79 -36.00 -0.71
CA THR A 113 -11.03 -36.87 -1.85
C THR A 113 -12.27 -36.42 -2.62
N LEU A 114 -12.07 -35.91 -3.84
CA LEU A 114 -13.12 -35.54 -4.77
C LEU A 114 -13.43 -36.69 -5.73
N ALA A 115 -14.67 -36.78 -6.18
CA ALA A 115 -15.12 -37.75 -7.18
C ALA A 115 -15.68 -37.05 -8.41
N SER A 116 -15.36 -37.56 -9.61
CA SER A 116 -15.84 -37.00 -10.87
C SER A 116 -17.30 -37.36 -11.13
N THR A 117 -17.95 -36.66 -12.06
CA THR A 117 -19.27 -37.09 -12.55
C THR A 117 -19.12 -38.36 -13.41
N PRO A 118 -20.02 -39.34 -13.30
CA PRO A 118 -20.04 -40.48 -14.22
C PRO A 118 -20.42 -40.01 -15.63
N VAL A 119 -19.87 -40.68 -16.65
CA VAL A 119 -20.10 -40.33 -18.06
C VAL A 119 -20.75 -41.49 -18.81
N ARG A 120 -21.79 -41.20 -19.59
CA ARG A 120 -22.44 -42.17 -20.48
C ARG A 120 -21.88 -42.06 -21.90
N ILE A 121 -21.42 -43.19 -22.45
CA ILE A 121 -20.86 -43.30 -23.80
C ILE A 121 -21.66 -44.34 -24.58
N THR A 122 -22.09 -44.01 -25.80
CA THR A 122 -22.79 -44.95 -26.68
C THR A 122 -21.88 -45.39 -27.82
N ALA A 123 -21.54 -46.67 -27.88
CA ALA A 123 -20.75 -47.25 -28.95
C ALA A 123 -21.65 -47.82 -30.05
N THR A 124 -21.48 -47.33 -31.27
CA THR A 124 -22.25 -47.73 -32.47
C THR A 124 -21.35 -48.38 -33.51
N GLY A 125 -21.92 -49.21 -34.40
CA GLY A 125 -21.17 -49.93 -35.43
C GLY A 125 -20.96 -51.42 -35.14
N VAL A 126 -20.37 -52.12 -36.11
CA VAL A 126 -20.08 -53.56 -36.05
C VAL A 126 -18.57 -53.72 -36.10
N ALA A 127 -17.98 -54.37 -35.10
CA ALA A 127 -16.53 -54.58 -35.04
C ALA A 127 -16.09 -55.50 -36.19
N ASN A 128 -15.55 -54.95 -37.27
CA ASN A 128 -14.80 -55.74 -38.24
C ASN A 128 -13.39 -55.98 -37.68
N ILE A 129 -13.28 -56.92 -36.74
CA ILE A 129 -11.99 -57.45 -36.34
C ILE A 129 -11.57 -58.49 -37.39
N ASN A 130 -11.06 -58.01 -38.52
CA ASN A 130 -10.31 -58.87 -39.43
C ASN A 130 -8.88 -59.02 -38.88
N ARG A 131 -8.72 -59.95 -37.94
CA ARG A 131 -7.43 -60.63 -37.77
C ARG A 131 -7.33 -61.67 -38.89
N ALA A 132 -6.59 -61.33 -39.95
CA ALA A 132 -6.15 -62.32 -40.91
C ALA A 132 -4.66 -62.15 -41.17
N ALA A 133 -3.95 -63.24 -40.90
CA ALA A 133 -2.53 -63.43 -41.02
C ALA A 133 -2.04 -63.25 -42.47
N GLN A 134 -0.83 -62.71 -42.55
CA GLN A 134 0.25 -63.11 -43.44
C GLN A 134 -0.06 -64.25 -44.45
N SER A 135 -0.03 -63.95 -45.75
CA SER A 135 0.91 -64.57 -46.70
C SER A 135 0.61 -64.22 -48.16
N ASN A 136 1.70 -63.93 -48.88
CA ASN A 136 1.93 -64.02 -50.33
C ASN A 136 1.08 -63.19 -51.32
N GLY A 137 1.74 -62.15 -51.85
CA GLY A 137 2.30 -62.25 -53.21
C GLY A 137 1.69 -61.36 -54.28
N GLY A 138 2.45 -60.33 -54.70
CA GLY A 138 2.52 -59.94 -56.12
C GLY A 138 2.00 -58.54 -56.49
N GLY A 139 2.91 -57.56 -56.57
CA GLY A 139 2.89 -56.50 -57.58
C GLY A 139 2.05 -55.25 -57.29
N ARG A 140 2.65 -54.24 -56.66
CA ARG A 140 2.21 -52.84 -56.79
C ARG A 140 3.39 -51.97 -57.20
N GLN A 141 3.16 -51.19 -58.26
CA GLN A 141 4.07 -50.20 -58.81
C GLN A 141 4.58 -49.26 -57.72
N ASP A 142 5.90 -49.18 -57.57
CA ASP A 142 6.56 -48.12 -56.81
C ASP A 142 6.31 -46.78 -57.52
N ILE A 143 5.37 -46.00 -57.00
CA ILE A 143 5.34 -44.57 -57.22
C ILE A 143 6.48 -44.01 -56.38
N SER A 144 7.61 -43.73 -57.04
CA SER A 144 8.69 -42.95 -56.46
C SER A 144 8.19 -41.51 -56.24
N ILE A 145 7.71 -41.23 -55.03
CA ILE A 145 7.54 -39.86 -54.57
C ILE A 145 8.95 -39.31 -54.38
N SER A 146 9.41 -38.55 -55.36
CA SER A 146 10.63 -37.75 -55.24
C SER A 146 10.39 -36.73 -54.11
N ARG A 147 11.07 -36.94 -52.98
CA ARG A 147 11.25 -35.91 -51.95
C ARG A 147 11.76 -34.65 -52.66
N PRO A 148 11.13 -33.47 -52.50
CA PRO A 148 11.79 -32.23 -52.89
C PRO A 148 13.11 -32.15 -52.11
N GLU A 149 14.21 -31.96 -52.83
CA GLU A 149 15.51 -31.73 -52.22
C GLU A 149 15.38 -30.68 -51.12
N SER A 150 15.91 -30.99 -49.94
CA SER A 150 16.04 -30.07 -48.82
C SER A 150 16.63 -28.76 -49.34
N LYS A 151 15.83 -27.70 -49.31
CA LYS A 151 16.20 -26.35 -49.75
C LYS A 151 17.55 -26.01 -49.11
N VAL A 152 18.64 -26.05 -49.90
CA VAL A 152 19.99 -25.85 -49.37
C VAL A 152 20.06 -24.45 -48.79
N ILE A 153 20.08 -24.36 -47.45
CA ILE A 153 20.13 -23.09 -46.74
C ILE A 153 21.46 -22.41 -47.09
N GLY A 154 21.36 -21.38 -47.93
CA GLY A 154 22.51 -20.65 -48.46
C GLY A 154 22.92 -19.49 -47.56
N GLY A 155 24.10 -18.91 -47.81
CA GLY A 155 24.56 -17.69 -47.12
C GLY A 155 23.68 -16.45 -47.36
N LYS A 156 22.67 -16.55 -48.24
CA LYS A 156 21.66 -15.50 -48.47
C LYS A 156 20.43 -15.65 -47.56
N ASP A 157 20.24 -16.80 -46.91
CA ASP A 157 19.06 -17.09 -46.08
C ASP A 157 19.33 -16.86 -44.60
N LEU A 158 20.61 -16.96 -44.19
CA LEU A 158 21.08 -16.66 -42.84
C LEU A 158 22.49 -16.05 -42.88
N PHE A 159 22.64 -14.81 -42.43
CA PHE A 159 23.94 -14.13 -42.35
C PHE A 159 24.00 -13.12 -41.20
N VAL A 160 25.23 -12.76 -40.81
CA VAL A 160 25.50 -11.74 -39.79
C VAL A 160 26.18 -10.54 -40.42
N ARG A 161 25.64 -9.35 -40.16
CA ARG A 161 26.25 -8.08 -40.55
C ARG A 161 26.83 -7.39 -39.33
N VAL A 162 28.13 -7.10 -39.39
CA VAL A 162 28.81 -6.26 -38.39
C VAL A 162 28.72 -4.82 -38.83
N THR A 163 28.30 -3.95 -37.91
CA THR A 163 28.24 -2.50 -38.14
C THR A 163 28.97 -1.79 -37.02
N ALA A 164 29.74 -0.76 -37.36
CA ALA A 164 30.35 0.16 -36.41
C ALA A 164 29.59 1.48 -36.45
N ASN A 165 29.30 2.08 -35.28
CA ASN A 165 28.69 3.41 -35.23
C ASN A 165 29.60 4.50 -35.81
N LYS A 166 30.93 4.30 -35.71
CA LYS A 166 31.98 5.19 -36.23
C LYS A 166 33.07 4.38 -36.93
N ARG A 167 33.57 4.90 -38.05
CA ARG A 167 34.68 4.30 -38.81
C ARG A 167 35.97 5.12 -38.74
N VAL A 168 35.88 6.34 -38.23
CA VAL A 168 37.00 7.24 -37.96
C VAL A 168 36.83 7.72 -36.53
N VAL A 169 37.82 7.47 -35.68
CA VAL A 169 37.81 7.82 -34.25
C VAL A 169 39.21 8.20 -33.79
N HIS A 170 39.32 8.90 -32.68
CA HIS A 170 40.60 9.07 -32.00
C HIS A 170 40.98 7.81 -31.19
N GLU A 171 42.25 7.67 -30.83
CA GLU A 171 42.66 6.67 -29.83
C GLU A 171 41.84 6.83 -28.54
N GLN A 172 41.52 5.70 -27.89
CA GLN A 172 40.69 5.59 -26.69
C GLN A 172 39.23 6.06 -26.82
N GLU A 173 38.79 6.55 -27.98
CA GLU A 173 37.38 6.89 -28.21
C GLU A 173 36.53 5.61 -28.40
N PRO A 174 35.39 5.46 -27.70
CA PRO A 174 34.56 4.26 -27.80
C PRO A 174 33.91 4.09 -29.17
N VAL A 175 34.04 2.89 -29.73
CA VAL A 175 33.35 2.44 -30.95
C VAL A 175 32.39 1.31 -30.60
N LEU A 176 31.12 1.47 -30.96
CA LEU A 176 30.11 0.44 -30.81
C LEU A 176 30.09 -0.46 -32.04
N LEU A 177 30.42 -1.74 -31.84
CA LEU A 177 30.21 -2.80 -32.79
C LEU A 177 28.87 -3.50 -32.52
N THR A 178 28.03 -3.60 -33.54
CA THR A 178 26.74 -4.29 -33.47
C THR A 178 26.69 -5.41 -34.49
N TYR A 179 26.48 -6.63 -34.01
CA TYR A 179 26.29 -7.84 -34.81
C TYR A 179 24.79 -8.08 -34.98
N LYS A 180 24.28 -7.80 -36.18
CA LYS A 180 22.88 -8.04 -36.54
C LYS A 180 22.75 -9.35 -37.32
N VAL A 181 21.85 -10.22 -36.88
CA VAL A 181 21.52 -11.48 -37.57
C VAL A 181 20.35 -11.21 -38.49
N TYR A 182 20.48 -11.61 -39.75
CA TYR A 182 19.43 -11.59 -40.78
C TYR A 182 19.07 -13.03 -41.10
N THR A 183 17.81 -13.42 -40.86
CA THR A 183 17.34 -14.79 -41.07
C THR A 183 15.98 -14.85 -41.78
N ASN A 184 15.87 -15.78 -42.73
CA ASN A 184 14.62 -16.22 -43.35
C ASN A 184 14.22 -17.64 -42.96
N VAL A 185 15.00 -18.25 -42.07
CA VAL A 185 14.80 -19.59 -41.54
C VAL A 185 14.51 -19.52 -40.05
N ASN A 186 13.91 -20.58 -39.50
CA ASN A 186 13.63 -20.68 -38.08
C ASN A 186 14.91 -20.97 -37.28
N LEU A 187 15.60 -19.90 -36.90
CA LEU A 187 16.82 -19.94 -36.10
C LEU A 187 16.46 -20.14 -34.62
N VAL A 188 16.79 -21.31 -34.08
CA VAL A 188 16.49 -21.70 -32.69
C VAL A 188 17.53 -21.14 -31.73
N GLN A 189 18.82 -21.33 -32.06
CA GLN A 189 19.93 -20.90 -31.24
C GLN A 189 21.12 -20.48 -32.11
N MET A 190 21.98 -19.62 -31.60
CA MET A 190 23.24 -19.30 -32.26
C MET A 190 24.34 -19.00 -31.23
N ALA A 191 25.51 -19.57 -31.44
CA ALA A 191 26.66 -19.41 -30.56
C ALA A 191 27.85 -18.90 -31.36
N GLY A 192 28.60 -17.96 -30.80
CA GLY A 192 29.84 -17.48 -31.39
C GLY A 192 30.66 -16.73 -30.36
N LYS A 193 31.96 -16.97 -30.33
CA LYS A 193 32.89 -16.27 -29.45
C LYS A 193 33.54 -15.14 -30.23
N MET A 194 33.49 -13.93 -29.67
CA MET A 194 34.19 -12.78 -30.23
C MET A 194 35.71 -13.04 -30.20
N PRO A 195 36.42 -12.93 -31.34
CA PRO A 195 37.87 -12.99 -31.38
C PRO A 195 38.50 -11.76 -30.72
N ASP A 196 39.71 -11.93 -30.21
CA ASP A 196 40.48 -10.82 -29.65
C ASP A 196 40.86 -9.80 -30.73
N ILE A 197 40.61 -8.52 -30.46
CA ILE A 197 40.93 -7.42 -31.37
C ILE A 197 42.29 -6.85 -30.94
N LYS A 198 43.35 -7.26 -31.65
CA LYS A 198 44.70 -6.77 -31.37
C LYS A 198 44.75 -5.24 -31.40
N GLY A 199 45.28 -4.64 -30.34
CA GLY A 199 45.42 -3.19 -30.22
C GLY A 199 44.12 -2.45 -29.83
N ALA A 200 43.14 -3.15 -29.26
CA ALA A 200 41.96 -2.53 -28.67
C ALA A 200 41.50 -3.25 -27.40
N HIS A 201 40.93 -2.49 -26.47
CA HIS A 201 40.22 -3.05 -25.31
C HIS A 201 38.75 -3.25 -25.67
N VAL A 202 38.21 -4.45 -25.45
CA VAL A 202 36.84 -4.83 -25.88
C VAL A 202 35.99 -5.20 -24.68
N GLN A 203 34.77 -4.67 -24.62
CA GLN A 203 33.79 -4.98 -23.58
C GLN A 203 32.44 -5.35 -24.22
N GLU A 204 31.81 -6.41 -23.75
CA GLU A 204 30.50 -6.87 -24.26
C GLU A 204 29.35 -6.20 -23.51
N ILE A 205 28.35 -5.69 -24.26
CA ILE A 205 27.10 -5.18 -23.69
C ILE A 205 26.13 -6.35 -23.54
N SER A 206 25.67 -6.59 -22.31
CA SER A 206 24.66 -7.62 -22.02
C SER A 206 23.33 -7.27 -22.70
N LEU A 207 22.78 -8.23 -23.45
CA LEU A 207 21.49 -8.11 -24.15
C LEU A 207 20.45 -9.05 -23.52
N PRO A 208 19.14 -8.76 -23.64
CA PRO A 208 18.08 -9.67 -23.19
C PRO A 208 18.25 -11.09 -23.77
N GLN A 209 17.99 -12.10 -22.93
CA GLN A 209 18.07 -13.51 -23.36
C GLN A 209 17.00 -13.84 -24.40
N GLN A 210 15.78 -13.31 -24.24
CA GLN A 210 14.74 -13.40 -25.26
C GLN A 210 14.99 -12.38 -26.37
N LYS A 211 15.31 -12.86 -27.57
CA LYS A 211 15.59 -12.02 -28.74
C LYS A 211 14.29 -11.70 -29.48
N VAL A 212 13.98 -10.40 -29.57
CA VAL A 212 12.87 -9.93 -30.41
C VAL A 212 13.37 -9.76 -31.84
N PHE A 213 12.66 -10.38 -32.79
CA PHE A 213 12.93 -10.23 -34.22
C PHE A 213 12.03 -9.16 -34.82
N THR A 214 12.63 -8.26 -35.59
CA THR A 214 11.94 -7.22 -36.37
C THR A 214 12.08 -7.53 -37.85
N THR A 215 11.27 -6.93 -38.70
CA THR A 215 11.31 -7.18 -40.14
C THR A 215 12.03 -6.05 -40.86
N GLU A 216 13.10 -6.35 -41.63
CA GLU A 216 13.86 -5.38 -42.44
C GLU A 216 13.90 -5.86 -43.90
N ARG A 217 13.75 -4.96 -44.88
CA ARG A 217 13.89 -5.29 -46.30
C ARG A 217 15.30 -4.95 -46.79
N LEU A 218 16.03 -5.94 -47.31
CA LEU A 218 17.39 -5.79 -47.80
C LEU A 218 17.51 -6.41 -49.20
N ASN A 219 17.97 -5.61 -50.17
CA ASN A 219 18.11 -6.01 -51.59
C ASN A 219 16.82 -6.67 -52.17
N GLY A 220 15.66 -6.08 -51.86
CA GLY A 220 14.36 -6.56 -52.34
C GLY A 220 13.74 -7.71 -51.56
N ARG A 221 14.51 -8.40 -50.69
CA ARG A 221 14.05 -9.51 -49.84
C ARG A 221 13.76 -9.06 -48.41
N THR A 222 12.74 -9.65 -47.80
CA THR A 222 12.34 -9.37 -46.42
C THR A 222 13.02 -10.36 -45.48
N TYR A 223 13.67 -9.84 -44.43
CA TYR A 223 14.39 -10.64 -43.42
C TYR A 223 13.85 -10.39 -42.02
N ARG A 224 13.87 -11.44 -41.18
CA ARG A 224 13.76 -11.28 -39.72
C ARG A 224 15.12 -10.91 -39.16
N VAL A 225 15.18 -9.84 -38.39
CA VAL A 225 16.41 -9.21 -37.93
C VAL A 225 16.40 -8.99 -36.43
N THR A 226 17.50 -9.36 -35.77
CA THR A 226 17.71 -9.06 -34.36
C THR A 226 19.17 -8.70 -34.06
N LYS A 227 19.40 -7.95 -32.99
CA LYS A 227 20.75 -7.65 -32.48
C LYS A 227 21.22 -8.86 -31.67
N TRP A 228 22.23 -9.56 -32.16
CA TRP A 228 22.72 -10.77 -31.52
C TRP A 228 23.67 -10.46 -30.37
N SER A 229 24.71 -9.68 -30.68
CA SER A 229 25.76 -9.24 -29.75
C SER A 229 26.15 -7.79 -30.02
N GLN A 230 26.55 -7.08 -28.97
CA GLN A 230 27.08 -5.72 -29.06
C GLN A 230 28.35 -5.58 -28.22
N TYR A 231 29.36 -4.93 -28.77
CA TYR A 231 30.65 -4.72 -28.11
C TYR A 231 31.05 -3.25 -28.19
N VAL A 232 31.60 -2.72 -27.11
CA VAL A 232 32.29 -1.43 -27.11
C VAL A 232 33.79 -1.67 -27.21
N VAL A 233 34.42 -1.05 -28.18
CA VAL A 233 35.83 -1.19 -28.52
C VAL A 233 36.54 0.13 -28.28
N TYR A 234 37.62 0.10 -27.50
CA TYR A 234 38.50 1.24 -27.23
C TYR A 234 39.84 1.03 -27.94
N PRO A 235 40.11 1.72 -29.06
CA PRO A 235 41.37 1.58 -29.77
C PRO A 235 42.56 2.05 -28.93
N GLN A 236 43.59 1.22 -28.81
CA GLN A 236 44.83 1.54 -28.08
C GLN A 236 46.01 1.86 -29.00
N VAL A 237 45.87 1.61 -30.31
CA VAL A 237 46.90 1.87 -31.32
C VAL A 237 46.36 2.78 -32.42
N ILE A 238 47.21 3.68 -32.91
CA ILE A 238 46.90 4.59 -34.03
C ILE A 238 47.00 3.87 -35.38
N GLY A 239 46.32 4.38 -36.41
CA GLY A 239 46.38 3.84 -37.77
C GLY A 239 45.15 3.02 -38.15
N ARG A 240 45.33 1.81 -38.68
CA ARG A 240 44.22 0.95 -39.14
C ARG A 240 43.98 -0.18 -38.14
N LEU A 241 42.88 -0.09 -37.39
CA LEU A 241 42.42 -1.15 -36.51
C LEU A 241 41.56 -2.13 -37.29
N SER A 242 41.98 -3.40 -37.37
CA SER A 242 41.26 -4.45 -38.09
C SER A 242 40.41 -5.26 -37.11
N VAL A 243 39.08 -5.21 -37.29
CA VAL A 243 38.14 -6.10 -36.59
C VAL A 243 38.07 -7.40 -37.41
N PRO A 244 38.57 -8.53 -36.87
CA PRO A 244 38.61 -9.79 -37.62
C PRO A 244 37.21 -10.37 -37.85
N SER A 245 37.09 -11.26 -38.85
CA SER A 245 35.85 -11.97 -39.12
C SER A 245 35.50 -12.95 -37.98
N VAL A 246 34.21 -13.05 -37.65
CA VAL A 246 33.73 -13.90 -36.55
C VAL A 246 32.93 -15.07 -37.11
N ASN A 247 33.18 -16.28 -36.60
CA ASN A 247 32.40 -17.45 -36.96
C ASN A 247 31.35 -17.72 -35.89
N PHE A 248 30.10 -17.79 -36.30
CA PHE A 248 28.98 -18.21 -35.49
C PHE A 248 28.48 -19.58 -35.95
N THR A 249 27.95 -20.37 -35.04
CA THR A 249 27.24 -21.63 -35.31
C THR A 249 25.78 -21.43 -34.94
N GLY A 250 24.90 -21.40 -35.95
CA GLY A 250 23.45 -21.33 -35.77
C GLY A 250 22.82 -22.73 -35.86
N ILE A 251 21.80 -22.97 -35.04
CA ILE A 251 20.94 -24.15 -35.09
C ILE A 251 19.63 -23.74 -35.73
N ILE A 252 19.32 -24.36 -36.87
CA ILE A 252 18.14 -24.05 -37.67
C ILE A 252 17.21 -25.25 -37.64
N ARG A 253 15.95 -25.00 -37.28
CA ARG A 253 14.90 -25.99 -37.40
C ARG A 253 14.20 -25.81 -38.73
N PRO A 254 14.18 -26.82 -39.62
CA PRO A 254 13.34 -26.76 -40.81
C PRO A 254 11.88 -26.56 -40.39
N ASN A 255 11.15 -25.71 -41.10
CA ASN A 255 9.70 -25.71 -40.93
C ASN A 255 9.19 -27.04 -41.47
N ALA A 256 8.35 -27.73 -40.71
CA ALA A 256 7.62 -28.90 -41.20
C ALA A 256 6.82 -28.49 -42.44
N ASP A 257 6.80 -29.33 -43.48
CA ASP A 257 6.05 -29.05 -44.70
C ASP A 257 4.59 -28.75 -44.36
N ASP A 258 4.06 -27.62 -44.85
CA ASP A 258 2.66 -27.18 -44.63
C ASP A 258 1.62 -28.16 -45.23
N PHE A 259 2.06 -29.26 -45.86
CA PHE A 259 1.24 -30.25 -46.56
C PHE A 259 1.20 -31.64 -45.90
N ASP A 260 1.86 -31.87 -44.77
CA ASP A 260 1.84 -33.17 -44.06
C ASP A 260 1.04 -33.10 -42.73
N PRO A 261 -0.15 -33.74 -42.64
CA PRO A 261 -0.98 -33.80 -41.43
C PRO A 261 -0.33 -34.52 -40.24
N PHE A 262 0.78 -35.24 -40.46
CA PHE A 262 1.55 -35.95 -39.44
C PHE A 262 2.91 -35.29 -39.15
N ALA A 263 3.16 -34.09 -39.70
CA ALA A 263 4.42 -33.36 -39.52
C ALA A 263 4.75 -33.02 -38.06
N PHE A 264 3.76 -33.03 -37.17
CA PHE A 264 3.94 -32.86 -35.73
C PHE A 264 4.62 -34.07 -35.04
N MET A 265 4.69 -35.23 -35.71
CA MET A 265 5.32 -36.45 -35.21
C MET A 265 6.76 -36.62 -35.70
N SER A 266 7.21 -35.82 -36.67
CA SER A 266 8.59 -35.80 -37.13
C SER A 266 9.28 -34.56 -36.56
N GLU A 267 10.07 -34.74 -35.51
CA GLU A 267 11.06 -33.73 -35.14
C GLU A 267 12.05 -33.61 -36.29
N GLY A 268 11.89 -32.59 -37.13
CA GLY A 268 12.89 -32.26 -38.15
C GLY A 268 14.24 -32.06 -37.46
N GLU A 269 15.26 -32.81 -37.89
CA GLU A 269 16.59 -32.71 -37.29
C GLU A 269 17.12 -31.27 -37.36
N ASP A 270 17.64 -30.80 -36.23
CA ASP A 270 18.20 -29.47 -36.10
C ASP A 270 19.50 -29.37 -36.93
N ILE A 271 19.50 -28.47 -37.93
CA ILE A 271 20.63 -28.29 -38.85
C ILE A 271 21.60 -27.27 -38.25
N GLN A 272 22.85 -27.68 -38.01
CA GLN A 272 23.92 -26.77 -37.63
C GLN A 272 24.51 -26.08 -38.86
N LYS A 273 24.53 -24.75 -38.85
CA LYS A 273 25.10 -23.92 -39.92
C LYS A 273 26.16 -22.97 -39.38
N LYS A 274 27.36 -23.04 -39.95
CA LYS A 274 28.42 -22.07 -39.70
C LYS A 274 28.18 -20.80 -40.53
N ILE A 275 28.21 -19.65 -39.86
CA ILE A 275 27.92 -18.34 -40.42
C ILE A 275 29.12 -17.44 -40.13
N THR A 276 29.76 -16.93 -41.17
CA THR A 276 30.91 -16.02 -41.02
C THR A 276 30.46 -14.57 -41.15
N ALA A 277 30.60 -13.81 -40.07
CA ALA A 277 30.44 -12.36 -40.07
C ALA A 277 31.72 -11.72 -40.61
N GLN A 278 31.60 -10.95 -41.70
CA GLN A 278 32.75 -10.25 -42.28
C GLN A 278 33.31 -9.20 -41.31
N GLY A 279 34.64 -9.13 -41.23
CA GLY A 279 35.34 -8.11 -40.46
C GLY A 279 35.18 -6.71 -41.05
N LEU A 280 35.65 -5.70 -40.32
CA LEU A 280 35.68 -4.31 -40.77
C LEU A 280 36.93 -3.59 -40.29
N THR A 281 37.31 -2.51 -40.96
CA THR A 281 38.46 -1.69 -40.56
C THR A 281 38.00 -0.34 -40.03
N ILE A 282 38.60 0.10 -38.93
CA ILE A 282 38.39 1.41 -38.29
C ILE A 282 39.69 2.22 -38.42
N LYS A 283 39.59 3.47 -38.86
CA LYS A 283 40.71 4.41 -38.91
C LYS A 283 40.83 5.12 -37.56
N VAL A 284 41.95 4.95 -36.88
CA VAL A 284 42.26 5.54 -35.58
C VAL A 284 43.22 6.70 -35.77
N LEU A 285 42.75 7.90 -35.46
CA LEU A 285 43.52 9.14 -35.49
C LEU A 285 44.32 9.30 -34.18
N PRO A 286 45.53 9.86 -34.23
CA PRO A 286 46.23 10.26 -33.01
C PRO A 286 45.46 11.38 -32.29
N LEU A 287 45.59 11.45 -30.96
CA LEU A 287 45.22 12.67 -30.26
C LEU A 287 46.19 13.80 -30.64
N PRO A 288 45.75 15.08 -30.64
CA PRO A 288 46.63 16.22 -30.85
C PRO A 288 47.72 16.31 -29.75
N GLN A 289 48.63 17.29 -29.82
CA GLN A 289 49.78 17.40 -28.91
C GLN A 289 49.37 17.28 -27.43
N LYS A 290 49.66 16.11 -26.83
CA LYS A 290 49.15 15.72 -25.50
C LYS A 290 49.74 16.63 -24.42
N PRO A 291 48.92 17.36 -23.63
CA PRO A 291 49.40 18.08 -22.46
C PRO A 291 50.01 17.13 -21.43
N ALA A 292 51.02 17.60 -20.67
CA ALA A 292 51.64 16.79 -19.62
C ALA A 292 50.63 16.35 -18.54
N SER A 293 49.66 17.21 -18.22
CA SER A 293 48.59 16.98 -17.25
C SER A 293 47.39 16.18 -17.80
N PHE A 294 47.47 15.68 -19.04
CA PHE A 294 46.38 14.91 -19.66
C PHE A 294 46.10 13.61 -18.90
N SER A 295 44.91 13.43 -18.36
CA SER A 295 44.60 12.25 -17.52
C SER A 295 44.47 10.95 -18.31
N GLY A 296 44.42 11.00 -19.66
CA GLY A 296 44.05 9.86 -20.49
C GLY A 296 42.55 9.75 -20.77
N GLY A 297 41.74 10.66 -20.21
CA GLY A 297 40.29 10.69 -20.46
C GLY A 297 39.93 11.19 -21.85
N VAL A 298 39.11 10.41 -22.57
CA VAL A 298 38.59 10.70 -23.90
C VAL A 298 37.07 10.49 -23.89
N GLY A 299 36.32 11.56 -24.17
CA GLY A 299 34.86 11.55 -24.13
C GLY A 299 34.28 12.86 -23.59
N ARG A 300 33.17 12.80 -22.85
CA ARG A 300 32.60 13.95 -22.15
C ARG A 300 32.63 13.69 -20.66
N MET A 301 33.29 14.57 -19.91
CA MET A 301 33.58 14.35 -18.50
C MET A 301 33.29 15.60 -17.68
N ASN A 302 33.09 15.39 -16.39
CA ASN A 302 32.96 16.40 -15.36
C ASN A 302 33.75 15.97 -14.11
N ILE A 303 34.12 16.94 -13.27
CA ILE A 303 34.77 16.67 -11.99
C ILE A 303 34.04 17.41 -10.88
N THR A 304 33.80 16.72 -9.77
CA THR A 304 33.35 17.32 -8.53
C THR A 304 34.20 16.82 -7.38
N ALA A 305 34.42 17.66 -6.37
CA ALA A 305 35.05 17.24 -5.13
C ALA A 305 34.18 17.66 -3.94
N GLN A 306 34.18 16.83 -2.90
CA GLN A 306 33.45 17.08 -1.66
C GLN A 306 34.34 16.66 -0.49
N LEU A 307 34.33 17.48 0.56
CA LEU A 307 35.05 17.21 1.80
C LEU A 307 34.04 16.82 2.88
N ASN A 308 34.32 15.75 3.63
CA ASN A 308 33.40 15.25 4.66
C ASN A 308 33.24 16.20 5.87
N LYS A 309 34.28 16.96 6.23
CA LYS A 309 34.26 17.94 7.33
C LYS A 309 35.25 19.07 7.08
N THR A 310 34.84 20.31 7.36
CA THR A 310 35.70 21.50 7.28
C THR A 310 36.42 21.80 8.57
N ASP A 311 35.87 21.34 9.70
CA ASP A 311 36.48 21.43 11.02
C ASP A 311 36.91 20.02 11.45
N ALA A 312 38.18 19.87 11.80
CA ALA A 312 38.78 18.62 12.24
C ALA A 312 39.60 18.85 13.51
N VAL A 313 39.90 17.78 14.22
CA VAL A 313 40.85 17.78 15.32
C VAL A 313 42.12 17.06 14.85
N GLU A 314 43.27 17.44 15.39
CA GLU A 314 44.53 16.72 15.15
C GLU A 314 44.36 15.22 15.42
N GLY A 315 44.83 14.37 14.49
CA GLY A 315 44.66 12.92 14.55
C GLY A 315 43.36 12.40 13.92
N ASP A 316 42.34 13.24 13.78
CA ASP A 316 41.06 12.81 13.21
C ASP A 316 41.10 12.83 11.66
N PRO A 317 40.90 11.68 10.98
CA PRO A 317 40.96 11.63 9.53
C PRO A 317 39.90 12.51 8.85
N ILE A 318 40.30 13.19 7.78
CA ILE A 318 39.43 13.82 6.80
C ILE A 318 39.37 12.96 5.53
N ASN A 319 38.25 12.99 4.83
CA ASN A 319 38.07 12.27 3.58
C ASN A 319 37.65 13.26 2.49
N LEU A 320 38.51 13.43 1.49
CA LEU A 320 38.22 14.18 0.28
C LEU A 320 37.77 13.22 -0.81
N ARG A 321 36.50 13.29 -1.15
CA ARG A 321 35.91 12.54 -2.26
C ARG A 321 36.07 13.33 -3.54
N VAL A 322 36.77 12.77 -4.52
CA VAL A 322 36.86 13.29 -5.89
C VAL A 322 36.11 12.37 -6.82
N VAL A 323 35.17 12.91 -7.58
CA VAL A 323 34.30 12.17 -8.49
C VAL A 323 34.57 12.65 -9.89
N ILE A 324 34.94 11.72 -10.77
CA ILE A 324 35.02 11.97 -12.21
C ILE A 324 33.84 11.26 -12.85
N SER A 325 32.94 12.04 -13.44
CA SER A 325 31.68 11.55 -13.97
C SER A 325 31.56 11.88 -15.46
N GLY A 326 30.91 11.03 -16.25
CA GLY A 326 30.75 11.27 -17.68
C GLY A 326 30.50 10.03 -18.53
N VAL A 327 30.84 10.16 -19.82
CA VAL A 327 30.78 9.08 -20.80
C VAL A 327 32.08 9.04 -21.61
N GLY A 328 32.65 7.84 -21.79
CA GLY A 328 33.89 7.65 -22.53
C GLY A 328 34.69 6.44 -22.05
N ASN A 329 36.01 6.61 -21.93
CA ASN A 329 36.94 5.58 -21.48
C ASN A 329 37.23 5.64 -19.96
N LEU A 330 36.21 5.89 -19.13
CA LEU A 330 36.37 6.20 -17.69
C LEU A 330 37.28 5.21 -16.92
N LYS A 331 37.23 3.91 -17.23
CA LYS A 331 38.04 2.86 -16.57
C LYS A 331 39.51 2.84 -16.98
N LEU A 332 39.89 3.53 -18.06
CA LEU A 332 41.24 3.51 -18.65
C LEU A 332 42.02 4.79 -18.33
N MET A 333 41.45 5.70 -17.53
CA MET A 333 42.07 6.98 -17.17
C MET A 333 43.01 6.85 -15.98
N ARG A 334 43.95 7.80 -15.86
CA ARG A 334 44.78 7.96 -14.66
C ARG A 334 43.97 8.57 -13.52
N LYS A 335 44.26 8.14 -12.28
CA LYS A 335 43.65 8.72 -11.07
C LYS A 335 43.95 10.23 -10.98
N PRO A 336 43.03 11.07 -10.49
CA PRO A 336 43.29 12.49 -10.31
C PRO A 336 44.38 12.70 -9.24
N GLU A 337 45.26 13.67 -9.46
CA GLU A 337 46.29 14.05 -8.49
C GLU A 337 45.75 15.13 -7.56
N VAL A 338 45.77 14.85 -6.25
CA VAL A 338 45.37 15.80 -5.20
C VAL A 338 46.60 16.17 -4.39
N LYS A 339 46.86 17.48 -4.28
CA LYS A 339 47.94 18.02 -3.45
C LYS A 339 47.38 18.45 -2.11
N PHE A 340 47.65 17.69 -1.06
CA PHE A 340 47.33 18.13 0.30
C PHE A 340 48.42 19.06 0.85
N PRO A 341 48.08 20.00 1.73
CA PRO A 341 49.05 20.85 2.42
C PRO A 341 50.02 20.04 3.30
N ASP A 342 51.16 20.63 3.61
CA ASP A 342 52.12 20.05 4.57
C ASP A 342 51.46 19.84 5.94
N GLY A 343 51.78 18.73 6.60
CA GLY A 343 51.18 18.35 7.88
C GLY A 343 49.99 17.39 7.79
N PHE A 344 49.68 16.86 6.59
CA PHE A 344 48.74 15.77 6.40
C PHE A 344 49.44 14.48 5.97
N ASP A 345 49.11 13.37 6.64
CA ASP A 345 49.45 12.04 6.15
C ASP A 345 48.36 11.58 5.18
N VAL A 346 48.71 11.41 3.90
CA VAL A 346 47.76 11.08 2.84
C VAL A 346 47.91 9.61 2.45
N TYR A 347 46.79 8.91 2.41
CA TYR A 347 46.73 7.51 2.02
C TYR A 347 46.26 7.36 0.57
N ASP A 348 46.53 6.19 -0.02
CA ASP A 348 46.04 5.87 -1.35
C ASP A 348 44.50 5.90 -1.38
N PRO A 349 43.90 6.50 -2.42
CA PRO A 349 42.46 6.67 -2.46
C PRO A 349 41.76 5.33 -2.65
N LYS A 350 40.67 5.12 -1.89
CA LYS A 350 39.76 4.01 -2.14
C LYS A 350 38.98 4.28 -3.42
N LEU A 351 39.09 3.36 -4.38
CA LEU A 351 38.40 3.45 -5.67
C LEU A 351 37.04 2.75 -5.62
N SER A 352 35.98 3.45 -6.05
CA SER A 352 34.67 2.85 -6.29
C SER A 352 34.24 3.10 -7.74
N ASP A 353 34.00 2.02 -8.47
CA ASP A 353 33.51 2.02 -9.85
C ASP A 353 31.98 1.98 -9.85
N LYS A 354 31.36 3.10 -10.23
CA LYS A 354 29.91 3.25 -10.40
C LYS A 354 29.56 3.49 -11.86
N THR A 355 30.20 2.75 -12.75
CA THR A 355 29.98 2.86 -14.18
C THR A 355 29.23 1.66 -14.73
N HIS A 356 28.48 1.89 -15.80
CA HIS A 356 27.79 0.88 -16.57
C HIS A 356 28.16 1.05 -18.05
N LEU A 357 28.08 -0.05 -18.79
CA LEU A 357 28.45 -0.05 -20.21
C LEU A 357 27.23 0.29 -21.06
N THR A 358 27.32 1.36 -21.85
CA THR A 358 26.26 1.79 -22.78
C THR A 358 26.74 1.76 -24.23
N SER A 359 25.83 2.05 -25.16
CA SER A 359 26.15 2.18 -26.59
C SER A 359 27.14 3.31 -26.92
N ASN A 360 27.32 4.27 -26.00
CA ASN A 360 28.16 5.44 -26.19
C ASN A 360 29.53 5.32 -25.51
N GLY A 361 29.79 4.21 -24.80
CA GLY A 361 30.99 4.02 -23.99
C GLY A 361 30.66 3.54 -22.58
N VAL A 362 31.64 3.60 -21.69
CA VAL A 362 31.40 3.47 -20.25
C VAL A 362 30.81 4.80 -19.79
N GLU A 363 29.64 4.73 -19.14
CA GLU A 363 28.91 5.86 -18.60
C GLU A 363 28.75 5.70 -17.09
N GLY A 364 28.83 6.81 -16.35
CA GLY A 364 28.67 6.83 -14.90
C GLY A 364 29.81 7.58 -14.22
N SER A 365 30.21 7.12 -13.03
CA SER A 365 31.17 7.83 -12.20
C SER A 365 32.28 6.94 -11.65
N MET A 366 33.50 7.46 -11.66
CA MET A 366 34.64 6.92 -10.92
C MET A 366 34.83 7.76 -9.66
N VAL A 367 34.72 7.13 -8.49
CA VAL A 367 34.81 7.81 -7.19
C VAL A 367 36.14 7.45 -6.53
N TYR A 368 36.90 8.48 -6.16
CA TYR A 368 38.19 8.39 -5.47
C TYR A 368 38.05 9.02 -4.09
N ASP A 369 38.09 8.21 -3.03
CA ASP A 369 38.02 8.67 -1.64
C ASP A 369 39.44 8.78 -1.06
N PHE A 370 39.98 10.00 -0.98
CA PHE A 370 41.30 10.29 -0.42
C PHE A 370 41.20 10.49 1.09
N LEU A 371 41.78 9.57 1.85
CA LEU A 371 41.92 9.69 3.30
C LEU A 371 43.18 10.49 3.63
N ALA A 372 43.04 11.56 4.41
CA ALA A 372 44.17 12.34 4.90
C ALA A 372 44.03 12.60 6.42
N VAL A 373 45.12 12.49 7.17
CA VAL A 373 45.13 12.67 8.63
C VAL A 373 45.94 13.92 8.99
N PRO A 374 45.33 14.95 9.60
CA PRO A 374 46.05 16.14 10.02
C PRO A 374 46.92 15.84 11.26
N ARG A 375 48.17 16.28 11.24
CA ARG A 375 49.16 16.07 12.31
C ARG A 375 49.49 17.32 13.12
N LYS A 376 48.98 18.48 12.72
CA LYS A 376 49.24 19.76 13.38
C LYS A 376 48.00 20.64 13.35
N GLU A 377 47.73 21.32 14.46
CA GLU A 377 46.71 22.37 14.51
C GLU A 377 47.01 23.50 13.52
N GLY A 378 45.97 24.15 12.99
CA GLY A 378 46.11 25.25 12.05
C GLY A 378 44.98 25.38 11.05
N ASN A 379 45.07 26.42 10.22
CA ASN A 379 44.16 26.64 9.10
C ASN A 379 44.86 26.25 7.80
N TYR A 380 44.34 25.24 7.12
CA TYR A 380 44.89 24.69 5.89
C TYR A 380 43.95 24.97 4.72
N THR A 381 44.51 25.00 3.50
CA THR A 381 43.71 25.11 2.28
C THR A 381 44.14 24.04 1.30
N ILE A 382 43.22 23.12 0.96
CA ILE A 382 43.42 22.18 -0.15
C ILE A 382 43.18 22.95 -1.46
N PRO A 383 44.18 23.02 -2.37
CA PRO A 383 44.04 23.69 -3.64
C PRO A 383 43.02 22.97 -4.55
N PRO A 384 42.48 23.66 -5.57
CA PRO A 384 41.63 23.07 -6.60
C PRO A 384 42.27 21.82 -7.24
N VAL A 385 41.49 20.75 -7.38
CA VAL A 385 41.89 19.57 -8.13
C VAL A 385 41.68 19.86 -9.62
N THR A 386 42.74 19.71 -10.41
CA THR A 386 42.71 19.95 -11.86
C THR A 386 42.65 18.63 -12.62
N PHE A 387 41.78 18.52 -13.62
CA PHE A 387 41.64 17.32 -14.45
C PHE A 387 41.53 17.70 -15.93
N VAL A 388 42.45 17.20 -16.75
CA VAL A 388 42.51 17.50 -18.19
C VAL A 388 42.09 16.29 -19.00
N TYR A 389 41.05 16.44 -19.82
CA TYR A 389 40.54 15.39 -20.71
C TYR A 389 40.41 15.89 -22.15
N PHE A 390 40.28 14.98 -23.11
CA PHE A 390 40.02 15.30 -24.50
C PHE A 390 38.52 15.16 -24.80
N ASP A 391 37.90 16.29 -25.18
CA ASP A 391 36.49 16.33 -25.55
C ASP A 391 36.33 15.99 -27.03
N THR A 392 35.71 14.84 -27.32
CA THR A 392 35.50 14.36 -28.69
C THR A 392 34.44 15.14 -29.45
N ALA A 393 33.62 15.95 -28.76
CA ALA A 393 32.64 16.81 -29.43
C ALA A 393 33.28 18.13 -29.93
N THR A 394 34.23 18.68 -29.18
CA THR A 394 34.95 19.92 -29.56
C THR A 394 36.32 19.66 -30.19
N ASN A 395 36.77 18.40 -30.23
CA ASN A 395 38.10 17.97 -30.68
C ASN A 395 39.25 18.76 -30.02
N SER A 396 39.11 19.06 -28.74
CA SER A 396 40.05 19.89 -27.99
C SER A 396 40.22 19.38 -26.55
N TYR A 397 41.36 19.71 -25.94
CA TYR A 397 41.56 19.47 -24.51
C TYR A 397 40.73 20.46 -23.69
N LYS A 398 40.12 19.95 -22.62
CA LYS A 398 39.41 20.76 -21.63
C LYS A 398 39.99 20.50 -20.24
N THR A 399 40.22 21.58 -19.51
CA THR A 399 40.68 21.55 -18.12
C THR A 399 39.50 21.83 -17.22
N LEU A 400 39.20 20.87 -16.34
CA LEU A 400 38.19 21.00 -15.31
C LEU A 400 38.87 21.25 -13.96
N THR A 401 38.25 22.08 -13.12
CA THR A 401 38.80 22.47 -11.82
C THR A 401 37.72 22.46 -10.75
N THR A 402 38.03 21.92 -9.58
CA THR A 402 37.14 21.99 -8.41
C THR A 402 37.30 23.31 -7.65
N SER A 403 36.45 23.56 -6.64
CA SER A 403 36.70 24.66 -5.69
C SER A 403 37.79 24.27 -4.67
N PRO A 404 38.53 25.24 -4.11
CA PRO A 404 39.45 24.99 -3.00
C PRO A 404 38.67 24.72 -1.70
N PHE A 405 39.25 23.94 -0.78
CA PHE A 405 38.64 23.65 0.52
C PHE A 405 39.47 24.23 1.66
N LYS A 406 38.85 25.04 2.52
CA LYS A 406 39.47 25.54 3.75
C LYS A 406 39.17 24.58 4.90
N ILE A 407 40.20 24.22 5.65
CA ILE A 407 40.12 23.26 6.75
C ILE A 407 40.68 23.90 8.00
N LYS A 408 39.92 23.86 9.09
CA LYS A 408 40.36 24.29 10.41
C LYS A 408 40.64 23.07 11.26
N VAL A 409 41.89 22.92 11.70
CA VAL A 409 42.33 21.82 12.56
C VAL A 409 42.55 22.37 13.97
N ALA A 410 41.75 21.91 14.93
CA ALA A 410 41.91 22.19 16.34
C ALA A 410 42.92 21.23 16.99
N LYS A 411 43.54 21.64 18.09
CA LYS A 411 44.46 20.81 18.87
C LYS A 411 43.77 19.54 19.38
N GLY A 412 44.40 18.40 19.16
CA GLY A 412 43.93 17.11 19.66
C GLY A 412 44.25 16.89 21.14
N ASP A 413 43.46 16.05 21.79
CA ASP A 413 43.66 15.62 23.19
C ASP A 413 44.63 14.42 23.33
N GLY A 414 45.17 13.94 22.20
CA GLY A 414 46.14 12.84 22.14
C GLY A 414 45.54 11.43 22.27
N THR A 415 44.21 11.28 22.31
CA THR A 415 43.56 9.98 22.60
C THR A 415 43.16 9.16 21.38
N ASN A 416 43.05 9.76 20.19
CA ASN A 416 42.63 9.05 18.97
C ASN A 416 43.75 9.05 17.90
N GLN A 417 44.64 8.07 17.97
CA GLN A 417 45.66 7.82 16.93
C GLN A 417 45.32 6.67 15.98
N ASN A 418 44.18 6.00 16.16
CA ASN A 418 43.85 4.79 15.39
C ASN A 418 42.89 5.09 14.22
N ALA A 419 43.42 4.99 13.00
CA ALA A 419 42.65 5.05 11.74
C ALA A 419 41.60 3.93 11.61
N GLU A 420 41.64 2.91 12.47
CA GLU A 420 40.76 1.74 12.46
C GLU A 420 39.34 2.01 12.99
N ALA A 421 39.12 3.10 13.74
CA ALA A 421 37.81 3.43 14.30
C ALA A 421 36.78 3.93 13.26
N PHE A 422 37.21 4.22 12.02
CA PHE A 422 36.33 4.73 10.96
C PHE A 422 35.59 3.63 10.18
N ASP A 423 36.06 2.39 10.21
CA ASP A 423 35.43 1.25 9.51
C ASP A 423 34.20 0.69 10.25
N ALA A 424 33.97 1.08 11.50
CA ALA A 424 32.90 0.52 12.33
C ALA A 424 31.47 0.92 11.89
N VAL A 425 31.32 2.07 11.21
CA VAL A 425 30.03 2.51 10.64
C VAL A 425 29.84 1.99 9.20
N ALA A 426 30.93 1.67 8.51
CA ALA A 426 30.90 1.22 7.11
C ALA A 426 30.52 -0.27 6.94
N ASN A 427 30.58 -1.07 8.01
CA ASN A 427 30.35 -2.52 7.97
C ASN A 427 29.03 -2.98 8.61
N GLN A 428 28.13 -2.06 8.98
CA GLN A 428 26.79 -2.45 9.43
C GLN A 428 25.90 -2.78 8.22
N ASP A 429 25.42 -4.02 8.14
CA ASP A 429 24.49 -4.45 7.10
C ASP A 429 23.07 -3.91 7.36
N ILE A 430 22.24 -3.86 6.32
CA ILE A 430 20.84 -3.45 6.44
C ILE A 430 20.04 -4.44 7.28
N LYS A 431 19.04 -3.94 8.02
CA LYS A 431 18.07 -4.76 8.73
C LYS A 431 17.20 -5.57 7.75
N GLY A 432 16.77 -6.75 8.20
CA GLY A 432 16.02 -7.74 7.39
C GLY A 432 14.62 -7.27 6.95
N LEU A 433 13.91 -8.15 6.21
CA LEU A 433 12.56 -7.89 5.71
C LEU A 433 11.53 -7.82 6.85
N LYS A 434 10.53 -6.95 6.71
CA LYS A 434 9.32 -6.94 7.54
C LYS A 434 8.36 -8.06 7.10
N THR A 435 7.53 -8.55 8.00
CA THR A 435 6.59 -9.68 7.76
C THR A 435 5.13 -9.23 7.62
N ALA A 436 4.25 -10.13 7.17
CA ALA A 436 2.83 -9.83 6.95
C ALA A 436 2.09 -9.33 8.21
N LYS A 437 2.58 -9.66 9.41
CA LYS A 437 2.05 -9.14 10.68
C LYS A 437 2.28 -7.62 10.82
N ASP A 438 3.36 -7.11 10.25
CA ASP A 438 3.69 -5.68 10.23
C ASP A 438 2.85 -4.90 9.20
N ILE A 439 2.29 -5.59 8.19
CA ILE A 439 1.33 -5.03 7.24
C ILE A 439 -0.07 -4.91 7.87
N LEU A 440 -0.46 -5.83 8.76
CA LEU A 440 -1.76 -5.78 9.44
C LEU A 440 -1.89 -4.61 10.43
N ALA A 441 -0.76 -4.01 10.84
CA ALA A 441 -0.72 -2.68 11.45
C ALA A 441 -0.87 -1.56 10.39
N ALA A 442 -1.59 -1.83 9.30
CA ALA A 442 -1.83 -0.89 8.22
C ALA A 442 -2.43 0.39 8.79
N ASP A 443 -1.85 1.52 8.38
CA ASP A 443 -2.46 2.84 8.46
C ASP A 443 -3.92 2.72 8.06
N THR A 444 -4.81 2.71 9.04
CA THR A 444 -6.21 2.95 8.74
C THR A 444 -6.28 4.42 8.32
N ASN A 445 -7.05 4.79 7.31
CA ASN A 445 -7.28 6.23 7.09
C ASN A 445 -8.35 6.71 8.08
N PHE A 446 -8.22 6.36 9.37
CA PHE A 446 -9.25 6.62 10.36
C PHE A 446 -9.25 8.11 10.70
N TYR A 447 -8.08 8.71 10.96
CA TYR A 447 -8.00 10.15 11.24
C TYR A 447 -8.57 11.02 10.09
N GLY A 448 -9.64 11.75 10.38
CA GLY A 448 -10.37 12.59 9.41
C GLY A 448 -11.30 11.81 8.47
N SER A 449 -11.51 10.51 8.69
CA SER A 449 -12.61 9.76 8.07
C SER A 449 -13.98 10.24 8.54
N VAL A 450 -15.03 9.86 7.81
CA VAL A 450 -16.42 10.08 8.23
C VAL A 450 -16.69 9.44 9.59
N GLY A 451 -16.14 8.24 9.84
CA GLY A 451 -16.26 7.55 11.13
C GLY A 451 -15.63 8.32 12.28
N TYR A 452 -14.44 8.91 12.07
CA TYR A 452 -13.78 9.74 13.07
C TYR A 452 -14.60 10.99 13.45
N TRP A 453 -15.09 11.72 12.45
CA TRP A 453 -15.95 12.90 12.69
C TRP A 453 -17.27 12.52 13.36
N PHE A 454 -17.85 11.38 12.99
CA PHE A 454 -19.04 10.85 13.63
C PHE A 454 -18.81 10.60 15.13
N CYS A 455 -17.68 10.00 15.53
CA CYS A 455 -17.36 9.78 16.95
C CYS A 455 -17.27 11.09 17.74
N ILE A 456 -16.64 12.14 17.19
CA ILE A 456 -16.56 13.46 17.84
C ILE A 456 -17.96 14.05 18.05
N VAL A 457 -18.78 14.07 16.99
CA VAL A 457 -20.15 14.59 17.04
C VAL A 457 -21.00 13.76 18.01
N LEU A 458 -20.83 12.44 18.03
CA LEU A 458 -21.54 11.54 18.94
C LEU A 458 -21.22 11.87 20.41
N PHE A 459 -19.95 12.02 20.78
CA PHE A 459 -19.56 12.33 22.16
C PHE A 459 -20.08 13.70 22.62
N ILE A 460 -19.98 14.72 21.76
CA ILE A 460 -20.52 16.05 22.06
C ILE A 460 -22.05 15.98 22.18
N GLY A 461 -22.72 15.27 21.27
CA GLY A 461 -24.17 15.09 21.30
C GLY A 461 -24.66 14.40 22.56
N LEU A 462 -24.00 13.30 22.98
CA LEU A 462 -24.30 12.60 24.22
C LEU A 462 -24.12 13.51 25.45
N PHE A 463 -23.07 14.33 25.46
CA PHE A 463 -22.83 15.28 26.54
C PHE A 463 -23.91 16.37 26.62
N VAL A 464 -24.33 16.93 25.48
CA VAL A 464 -25.42 17.92 25.43
C VAL A 464 -26.75 17.31 25.88
N ILE A 465 -27.07 16.09 25.44
CA ILE A 465 -28.26 15.36 25.90
C ILE A 465 -28.20 15.14 27.41
N ALA A 466 -27.05 14.72 27.96
CA ALA A 466 -26.89 14.55 29.40
C ALA A 466 -27.12 15.87 30.17
N LEU A 467 -26.54 16.98 29.71
CA LEU A 467 -26.74 18.31 30.32
C LEU A 467 -28.20 18.77 30.29
N THR A 468 -28.91 18.56 29.17
CA THR A 468 -30.33 18.94 29.06
C THR A 468 -31.21 18.09 29.98
N LEU A 469 -30.96 16.77 30.08
CA LEU A 469 -31.65 15.90 31.03
C LEU A 469 -31.40 16.31 32.49
N LEU A 470 -30.18 16.73 32.82
CA LEU A 470 -29.81 17.21 34.16
C LEU A 470 -30.49 18.53 34.49
N ARG A 471 -30.50 19.50 33.56
CA ARG A 471 -31.26 20.75 33.73
C ARG A 471 -32.75 20.48 33.91
N LYS A 472 -33.32 19.58 33.12
CA LYS A 472 -34.74 19.19 33.24
C LYS A 472 -35.03 18.55 34.60
N ARG A 473 -34.16 17.66 35.10
CA ARG A 473 -34.29 17.08 36.45
C ARG A 473 -34.14 18.12 37.56
N ALA A 474 -33.20 19.05 37.43
CA ALA A 474 -33.01 20.12 38.41
C ALA A 474 -34.25 21.02 38.50
N ASN A 475 -34.85 21.38 37.36
CA ASN A 475 -36.10 22.15 37.33
C ASN A 475 -37.27 21.38 37.94
N ILE A 476 -37.39 20.07 37.69
CA ILE A 476 -38.45 19.23 38.30
C ILE A 476 -38.29 19.11 39.82
N ARG A 477 -37.06 19.06 40.35
CA ARG A 477 -36.81 19.01 41.81
C ARG A 477 -36.95 20.37 42.49
N GLY A 478 -36.77 21.46 41.75
CA GLY A 478 -37.03 22.83 42.22
C GLY A 478 -38.52 23.17 42.31
N ASP A 479 -39.40 22.38 41.69
CA ASP A 479 -40.85 22.60 41.68
C ASP A 479 -41.54 21.93 42.89
N ILE A 480 -41.32 22.50 44.09
CA ILE A 480 -42.00 22.10 45.33
C ILE A 480 -43.53 22.26 45.19
N ALA A 481 -43.98 23.29 44.46
CA ALA A 481 -45.39 23.57 44.21
C ALA A 481 -46.07 22.46 43.37
N GLY A 482 -45.42 21.99 42.30
CA GLY A 482 -45.90 20.88 41.48
C GLY A 482 -45.90 19.51 42.20
N LEU A 483 -45.08 19.33 43.24
CA LEU A 483 -45.13 18.15 44.11
C LEU A 483 -46.29 18.21 45.12
N LYS A 484 -46.60 19.38 45.70
CA LYS A 484 -47.79 19.58 46.54
C LYS A 484 -49.08 19.27 45.78
N GLY A 485 -49.24 19.83 44.57
CA GLY A 485 -50.42 19.58 43.75
C GLY A 485 -50.57 18.13 43.24
N LYS A 486 -49.49 17.35 43.15
CA LYS A 486 -49.56 15.92 42.83
C LYS A 486 -50.01 15.05 44.01
N ASN A 487 -49.74 15.49 45.23
CA ASN A 487 -50.07 14.75 46.45
C ASN A 487 -51.38 15.23 47.11
N ALA A 488 -51.98 16.31 46.62
CA ALA A 488 -53.21 16.92 47.14
C ALA A 488 -54.35 15.91 47.32
N GLU A 489 -54.62 15.06 46.31
CA GLU A 489 -55.62 13.98 46.38
C GLU A 489 -55.36 13.04 47.55
N ARG A 490 -54.12 12.54 47.66
CA ARG A 490 -53.73 11.61 48.73
C ARG A 490 -53.85 12.24 50.12
N VAL A 491 -53.46 13.51 50.26
CA VAL A 491 -53.57 14.26 51.53
C VAL A 491 -55.04 14.47 51.90
N ALA A 492 -55.88 14.84 50.93
CA ALA A 492 -57.30 15.04 51.15
C ALA A 492 -58.02 13.74 51.48
N LEU A 493 -57.75 12.64 50.78
CA LEU A 493 -58.30 11.31 51.09
C LEU A 493 -57.90 10.82 52.49
N ASN A 494 -56.66 11.09 52.93
CA ASN A 494 -56.25 10.77 54.30
C ASN A 494 -57.03 11.58 55.35
N ARG A 495 -57.33 12.87 55.07
CA ARG A 495 -58.18 13.69 55.94
C ARG A 495 -59.64 13.22 55.93
N LEU A 496 -60.17 12.84 54.76
CA LEU A 496 -61.48 12.22 54.64
C LEU A 496 -61.56 10.89 55.41
N HIS A 497 -60.53 10.06 55.37
CA HIS A 497 -60.45 8.87 56.23
C HIS A 497 -60.54 9.22 57.72
N LYS A 498 -59.91 10.31 58.16
CA LYS A 498 -60.01 10.80 59.54
C LYS A 498 -61.41 11.34 59.85
N ALA A 499 -62.04 12.06 58.91
CA ALA A 499 -63.44 12.46 59.02
C ALA A 499 -64.36 11.23 59.17
N LYS A 500 -64.15 10.17 58.40
CA LYS A 500 -64.90 8.91 58.53
C LYS A 500 -64.82 8.31 59.94
N VAL A 501 -63.65 8.39 60.59
CA VAL A 501 -63.50 7.95 62.00
C VAL A 501 -64.35 8.81 62.94
N TYR A 502 -64.45 10.12 62.71
CA TYR A 502 -65.34 11.00 63.49
C TYR A 502 -66.82 10.72 63.24
N LEU A 503 -67.19 10.35 62.00
CA LEU A 503 -68.53 9.90 61.63
C LEU A 503 -68.92 8.62 62.40
N GLU A 504 -68.03 7.62 62.44
CA GLU A 504 -68.27 6.37 63.18
C GLU A 504 -68.36 6.59 64.70
N ARG A 505 -67.63 7.58 65.22
CA ARG A 505 -67.60 7.96 66.64
C ARG A 505 -68.67 8.98 67.05
N ARG A 506 -69.55 9.38 66.13
CA ARG A 506 -70.63 10.36 66.34
C ARG A 506 -70.17 11.71 66.88
N LYS A 507 -69.02 12.20 66.39
CA LYS A 507 -68.53 13.54 66.71
C LYS A 507 -68.84 14.49 65.56
N ALA A 508 -70.03 15.09 65.57
CA ALA A 508 -70.53 15.90 64.46
C ALA A 508 -69.63 17.13 64.18
N GLU A 509 -69.24 17.87 65.21
CA GLU A 509 -68.40 19.07 65.06
C GLU A 509 -67.01 18.75 64.49
N ASP A 510 -66.32 17.76 65.07
CA ASP A 510 -65.00 17.29 64.60
C ASP A 510 -65.08 16.72 63.17
N PHE A 511 -66.19 16.07 62.81
CA PHE A 511 -66.42 15.54 61.48
C PHE A 511 -66.52 16.64 60.43
N TYR A 512 -67.41 17.63 60.63
CA TYR A 512 -67.62 18.69 59.65
C TYR A 512 -66.37 19.58 59.52
N ASP A 513 -65.64 19.84 60.61
CA ASP A 513 -64.37 20.58 60.57
C ASP A 513 -63.29 19.81 59.78
N GLU A 514 -63.12 18.51 60.00
CA GLU A 514 -62.13 17.72 59.26
C GLU A 514 -62.53 17.50 57.78
N ASN A 515 -63.83 17.37 57.49
CA ASN A 515 -64.36 17.25 56.12
C ASN A 515 -64.14 18.55 55.33
N LEU A 516 -64.41 19.70 55.96
CA LEU A 516 -64.16 21.02 55.38
C LEU A 516 -62.65 21.27 55.17
N ARG A 517 -61.83 20.88 56.14
CA ARG A 517 -60.36 20.94 56.04
C ARG A 517 -59.78 20.03 54.97
N ALA A 518 -60.49 18.95 54.59
CA ALA A 518 -60.10 18.10 53.48
C ALA A 518 -60.36 18.80 52.14
N LEU A 519 -61.54 19.40 51.97
CA LEU A 519 -61.92 20.11 50.74
C LEU A 519 -61.09 21.40 50.52
N TRP A 520 -60.98 22.28 51.51
CA TRP A 520 -60.15 23.49 51.40
C TRP A 520 -58.65 23.16 51.28
N GLY A 521 -58.19 22.15 52.02
CA GLY A 521 -56.80 21.68 51.92
C GLY A 521 -56.47 21.09 50.55
N TYR A 522 -57.40 20.34 49.96
CA TYR A 522 -57.29 19.81 48.60
C TYR A 522 -57.07 20.92 47.57
N VAL A 523 -57.96 21.93 47.59
CA VAL A 523 -57.90 23.05 46.66
C VAL A 523 -56.64 23.89 46.86
N SER A 524 -56.28 24.17 48.11
CA SER A 524 -55.06 24.91 48.46
C SER A 524 -53.82 24.22 47.89
N ASP A 525 -53.69 22.91 48.11
CA ASP A 525 -52.53 22.15 47.64
C ASP A 525 -52.55 21.96 46.11
N LYS A 526 -53.73 21.82 45.50
CA LYS A 526 -53.89 21.58 44.06
C LYS A 526 -53.67 22.84 43.22
N LEU A 527 -54.19 23.97 43.67
CA LEU A 527 -54.08 25.27 43.00
C LEU A 527 -52.85 26.06 43.47
N ASN A 528 -52.17 25.60 44.53
CA ASN A 528 -51.05 26.28 45.18
C ASN A 528 -51.42 27.71 45.62
N ILE A 529 -52.62 27.87 46.19
CA ILE A 529 -53.15 29.12 46.74
C ILE A 529 -53.34 28.91 48.24
N PRO A 530 -52.79 29.76 49.13
CA PRO A 530 -53.01 29.65 50.58
C PRO A 530 -54.50 29.66 50.92
N VAL A 531 -54.91 28.87 51.93
CA VAL A 531 -56.33 28.70 52.31
C VAL A 531 -57.00 30.04 52.62
N GLU A 532 -56.25 31.02 53.13
CA GLU A 532 -56.74 32.35 53.49
C GLU A 532 -57.15 33.21 52.28
N GLN A 533 -56.66 32.86 51.09
CA GLN A 533 -56.95 33.56 49.83
C GLN A 533 -57.98 32.83 48.96
N LEU A 534 -58.47 31.68 49.44
CA LEU A 534 -59.46 30.90 48.72
C LEU A 534 -60.86 31.48 48.92
N SER A 535 -61.53 31.73 47.80
CA SER A 535 -62.96 32.05 47.73
C SER A 535 -63.61 31.16 46.67
N ARG A 536 -64.93 30.96 46.75
CA ARG A 536 -65.68 30.13 45.79
C ARG A 536 -65.44 30.58 44.35
N ASP A 537 -65.44 31.89 44.10
CA ASP A 537 -65.19 32.47 42.78
C ASP A 537 -63.77 32.20 42.29
N ASN A 538 -62.77 32.37 43.16
CA ASN A 538 -61.37 32.04 42.83
C ASN A 538 -61.20 30.55 42.53
N VAL A 539 -61.87 29.67 43.28
CA VAL A 539 -61.80 28.22 43.06
C VAL A 539 -62.42 27.86 41.70
N LYS A 540 -63.60 28.41 41.38
CA LYS A 540 -64.26 28.19 40.09
C LYS A 540 -63.39 28.68 38.93
N GLU A 541 -62.87 29.90 39.02
CA GLU A 541 -62.03 30.48 37.96
C GLU A 541 -60.75 29.67 37.73
N ASN A 542 -60.08 29.24 38.80
CA ASN A 542 -58.82 28.50 38.70
C ASN A 542 -59.02 27.06 38.21
N PHE A 543 -60.09 26.36 38.60
CA PHE A 543 -60.39 25.04 38.02
C PHE A 543 -60.86 25.13 36.57
N ALA A 544 -61.59 26.19 36.19
CA ALA A 544 -61.96 26.44 34.80
C ALA A 544 -60.71 26.70 33.91
N LYS A 545 -59.73 27.46 34.43
CA LYS A 545 -58.42 27.65 33.77
C LYS A 545 -57.66 26.33 33.58
N LEU A 546 -57.87 25.35 34.46
CA LEU A 546 -57.30 24.01 34.35
C LEU A 546 -58.10 23.09 33.42
N GLY A 547 -59.19 23.58 32.81
CA GLY A 547 -59.99 22.84 31.82
C GLY A 547 -60.97 21.83 32.42
N VAL A 548 -61.33 21.99 33.69
CA VAL A 548 -62.42 21.22 34.33
C VAL A 548 -63.76 21.78 33.84
N GLU A 549 -64.71 20.90 33.53
CA GLU A 549 -66.06 21.29 33.05
C GLU A 549 -66.84 21.97 34.19
N SER A 550 -67.71 22.93 33.85
CA SER A 550 -68.40 23.78 34.83
C SER A 550 -69.30 23.00 35.78
N ASP A 551 -69.90 21.91 35.31
CA ASP A 551 -70.73 20.99 36.08
C ASP A 551 -69.97 20.32 37.24
N VAL A 552 -68.76 19.82 36.98
CA VAL A 552 -67.89 19.20 37.99
C VAL A 552 -67.39 20.22 39.00
N ILE A 553 -67.11 21.44 38.55
CA ILE A 553 -66.72 22.56 39.43
C ILE A 553 -67.88 22.95 40.34
N ASP A 554 -69.09 23.06 39.79
CA ASP A 554 -70.28 23.43 40.55
C ASP A 554 -70.65 22.34 41.58
N GLU A 555 -70.47 21.06 41.24
CA GLU A 555 -70.65 19.95 42.17
C GLU A 555 -69.65 20.00 43.35
N PHE A 556 -68.40 20.39 43.08
CA PHE A 556 -67.41 20.58 44.14
C PHE A 556 -67.74 21.74 45.08
N ILE A 557 -68.23 22.86 44.53
CA ILE A 557 -68.67 24.01 45.33
C ILE A 557 -69.92 23.67 46.15
N ALA A 558 -70.87 22.90 45.57
CA ALA A 558 -72.04 22.43 46.30
C ALA A 558 -71.65 21.53 47.49
N ALA A 559 -70.66 20.65 47.34
CA ALA A 559 -70.16 19.83 48.44
C ALA A 559 -69.51 20.67 49.55
N LEU A 560 -68.81 21.75 49.20
CA LEU A 560 -68.27 22.72 50.16
C LEU A 560 -69.39 23.46 50.91
N ASP A 561 -70.38 23.98 50.17
CA ASP A 561 -71.51 24.73 50.73
C ASP A 561 -72.35 23.88 51.68
N GLU A 562 -72.61 22.62 51.31
CA GLU A 562 -73.31 21.66 52.15
C GLU A 562 -72.54 21.37 53.44
N CYS A 563 -71.22 21.18 53.36
CA CYS A 563 -70.38 20.95 54.54
C CYS A 563 -70.32 22.17 55.47
N GLU A 564 -70.30 23.40 54.93
CA GLU A 564 -70.38 24.62 55.74
C GLU A 564 -71.76 24.77 56.39
N PHE A 565 -72.84 24.56 55.62
CA PHE A 565 -74.20 24.68 56.11
C PHE A 565 -74.47 23.72 57.27
N GLN A 566 -74.13 22.43 57.12
CA GLN A 566 -74.34 21.42 58.15
C GLN A 566 -73.48 21.63 59.40
N ARG A 567 -72.36 22.35 59.28
CA ARG A 567 -71.53 22.73 60.43
C ARG A 567 -72.22 23.77 61.32
N TYR A 568 -72.92 24.74 60.72
CA TYR A 568 -73.54 25.85 61.45
C TYR A 568 -75.01 25.61 61.81
N ALA A 569 -75.72 24.77 61.05
CA ALA A 569 -77.11 24.40 61.30
C ALA A 569 -77.34 22.88 61.12
N PRO A 570 -76.76 22.04 61.99
CA PRO A 570 -76.88 20.58 61.87
C PRO A 570 -78.33 20.14 62.07
N GLY A 571 -78.89 19.45 61.06
CA GLY A 571 -80.21 18.82 61.11
C GLY A 571 -80.16 17.40 61.70
N ASP A 572 -80.71 16.40 60.97
CA ASP A 572 -80.55 14.98 61.33
C ASP A 572 -79.07 14.57 61.21
N GLU A 573 -78.39 14.46 62.36
CA GLU A 573 -76.95 14.22 62.44
C GLU A 573 -76.50 13.01 61.63
N ARG A 574 -77.24 11.90 61.60
CA ARG A 574 -76.73 10.66 61.00
C ARG A 574 -76.88 10.62 59.48
N GLY A 575 -78.04 11.04 58.97
CA GLY A 575 -78.29 11.10 57.53
C GLY A 575 -77.39 12.13 56.85
N ASN A 576 -77.34 13.33 57.42
CA ASN A 576 -76.65 14.47 56.83
C ASN A 576 -75.11 14.32 56.85
N MET A 577 -74.53 13.72 57.91
CA MET A 577 -73.09 13.45 57.96
C MET A 577 -72.65 12.44 56.89
N SER A 578 -73.44 11.38 56.68
CA SER A 578 -73.12 10.36 55.67
C SER A 578 -73.23 10.91 54.25
N SER A 579 -74.23 11.74 53.99
CA SER A 579 -74.41 12.44 52.71
C SER A 579 -73.26 13.41 52.43
N SER A 580 -72.91 14.25 53.42
CA SER A 580 -71.82 15.24 53.30
C SER A 580 -70.44 14.59 53.10
N TYR A 581 -70.20 13.43 53.73
CA TYR A 581 -68.99 12.65 53.52
C TYR A 581 -68.91 12.11 52.07
N ALA A 582 -70.01 11.53 51.58
CA ALA A 582 -70.08 10.98 50.24
C ALA A 582 -69.92 12.06 49.17
N ALA A 583 -70.55 13.24 49.36
CA ALA A 583 -70.43 14.40 48.49
C ALA A 583 -68.98 14.91 48.43
N ALA A 584 -68.29 15.05 49.57
CA ALA A 584 -66.91 15.51 49.62
C ALA A 584 -65.92 14.54 48.94
N VAL A 585 -66.10 13.23 49.15
CA VAL A 585 -65.30 12.18 48.48
C VAL A 585 -65.52 12.22 46.97
N LYS A 586 -66.78 12.25 46.53
CA LYS A 586 -67.15 12.27 45.11
C LYS A 586 -66.58 13.50 44.40
N ALA A 587 -66.77 14.68 44.98
CA ALA A 587 -66.30 15.94 44.44
C ALA A 587 -64.78 15.98 44.17
N ILE A 588 -63.97 15.44 45.09
CA ILE A 588 -62.50 15.37 44.90
C ILE A 588 -62.13 14.36 43.79
N ILE A 589 -62.79 13.21 43.75
CA ILE A 589 -62.52 12.16 42.76
C ILE A 589 -62.87 12.65 41.35
N ASP A 590 -64.03 13.27 41.17
CA ASP A 590 -64.51 13.71 39.85
C ASP A 590 -63.60 14.81 39.28
N ILE A 591 -63.14 15.75 40.12
CA ILE A 591 -62.13 16.74 39.73
C ILE A 591 -60.82 16.06 39.29
N GLU A 592 -60.30 15.09 40.05
CA GLU A 592 -59.06 14.38 39.69
C GLU A 592 -59.17 13.54 38.43
N GLU A 593 -60.28 12.82 38.25
CA GLU A 593 -60.52 11.99 37.06
C GLU A 593 -60.55 12.86 35.80
N ARG A 594 -61.21 14.02 35.87
CA ARG A 594 -61.26 14.97 34.76
C ARG A 594 -59.89 15.56 34.44
N MET A 595 -59.10 15.91 35.45
CA MET A 595 -57.74 16.39 35.24
C MET A 595 -56.79 15.32 34.68
N ARG A 596 -56.99 14.05 35.05
CA ARG A 596 -56.13 12.92 34.61
C ARG A 596 -56.35 12.56 33.15
N THR A 597 -57.61 12.52 32.70
CA THR A 597 -57.98 12.22 31.31
C THR A 597 -57.41 13.25 30.32
N MET A 598 -57.32 14.52 30.72
CA MET A 598 -56.69 15.60 29.93
C MET A 598 -55.17 15.45 29.78
N LYS A 599 -54.47 14.96 30.81
CA LYS A 599 -53.00 14.84 30.82
C LYS A 599 -52.46 13.72 29.92
N ASN A 600 -53.22 12.64 29.74
CA ASN A 600 -52.81 11.49 28.93
C ASN A 600 -52.84 11.74 27.42
N LYS A 601 -53.56 12.77 26.94
CA LYS A 601 -53.58 13.15 25.50
C LYS A 601 -52.27 13.79 25.01
N SER A 602 -51.37 14.23 25.90
CA SER A 602 -50.18 15.02 25.52
C SER A 602 -48.85 14.23 25.41
N ASN A 603 -48.79 13.01 25.96
CA ASN A 603 -47.50 12.33 26.21
C ASN A 603 -47.08 11.24 25.20
N ASP A 604 -47.84 11.01 24.12
CA ASP A 604 -47.62 9.85 23.22
C ASP A 604 -46.83 10.14 21.92
N LYS A 605 -45.80 11.00 21.94
CA LYS A 605 -44.89 11.14 20.78
C LYS A 605 -43.41 11.27 21.16
N SER A 606 -42.64 10.24 20.80
CA SER A 606 -41.45 10.34 19.92
C SER A 606 -40.00 10.19 20.42
N ASN A 607 -39.67 9.76 21.64
CA ASN A 607 -38.24 9.74 22.04
C ASN A 607 -37.53 8.37 22.11
N VAL A 608 -38.24 7.24 22.12
CA VAL A 608 -37.59 5.91 22.25
C VAL A 608 -37.27 5.27 20.89
N LYS A 609 -38.05 5.57 19.84
CA LYS A 609 -37.86 4.97 18.50
C LYS A 609 -36.63 5.53 17.77
N SER A 610 -36.25 6.79 18.04
CA SER A 610 -35.12 7.47 17.39
C SER A 610 -33.74 7.02 17.92
N ILE A 611 -33.68 6.67 19.22
CA ILE A 611 -32.42 6.25 19.88
C ILE A 611 -32.04 4.81 19.46
N LEU A 612 -33.03 3.93 19.28
CA LEU A 612 -32.78 2.55 18.86
C LEU A 612 -32.34 2.47 17.38
N LEU A 613 -32.85 3.36 16.51
CA LEU A 613 -32.48 3.44 15.10
C LEU A 613 -31.03 3.92 14.89
N LEU A 614 -30.58 4.90 15.70
CA LEU A 614 -29.20 5.40 15.67
C LEU A 614 -28.19 4.34 16.17
N LEU A 615 -28.57 3.52 17.15
CA LEU A 615 -27.73 2.44 17.65
C LEU A 615 -27.58 1.29 16.63
N THR A 616 -28.62 0.98 15.87
CA THR A 616 -28.56 -0.05 14.82
C THR A 616 -27.82 0.40 13.57
N LEU A 617 -27.86 1.71 13.24
CA LEU A 617 -27.10 2.26 12.11
C LEU A 617 -25.59 2.28 12.39
N ALA A 618 -25.19 2.45 13.66
CA ALA A 618 -23.79 2.42 14.09
C ALA A 618 -23.15 1.02 13.98
N ILE A 619 -23.93 -0.05 14.16
CA ILE A 619 -23.44 -1.43 14.05
C ILE A 619 -23.27 -1.87 12.58
N ALA A 620 -24.09 -1.32 11.67
CA ALA A 620 -24.02 -1.61 10.24
C ALA A 620 -22.79 -1.00 9.53
N PHE A 621 -22.15 0.02 10.14
CA PHE A 621 -20.95 0.67 9.59
C PHE A 621 -19.62 -0.02 9.96
N PHE A 622 -19.64 -1.05 10.82
CA PHE A 622 -18.43 -1.74 11.30
C PHE A 622 -18.09 -3.05 10.55
N SER A 623 -18.88 -3.45 9.56
CA SER A 623 -18.57 -4.60 8.70
C SER A 623 -17.58 -4.19 7.60
N MET A 624 -16.29 -4.18 7.92
CA MET A 624 -15.23 -4.13 6.91
C MET A 624 -15.15 -5.47 6.15
N PRO A 625 -15.07 -5.45 4.81
CA PRO A 625 -14.74 -6.66 4.06
C PRO A 625 -13.27 -7.02 4.27
N GLN A 626 -12.99 -8.23 4.73
CA GLN A 626 -11.65 -8.81 4.65
C GLN A 626 -11.36 -9.13 3.18
N ARG A 627 -10.46 -8.36 2.57
CA ARG A 627 -9.95 -8.63 1.22
C ARG A 627 -8.85 -9.69 1.30
N ALA A 628 -9.08 -10.85 0.70
CA ALA A 628 -8.06 -11.86 0.49
C ALA A 628 -7.28 -11.49 -0.79
N PHE A 629 -5.95 -11.33 -0.68
CA PHE A 629 -5.07 -11.03 -1.81
C PHE A 629 -4.44 -12.32 -2.35
N ALA A 630 -4.44 -12.49 -3.67
CA ALA A 630 -4.05 -13.70 -4.39
C ALA A 630 -2.56 -13.74 -4.81
N VAL A 631 -1.75 -12.75 -4.42
CA VAL A 631 -0.27 -12.79 -4.50
C VAL A 631 0.26 -12.44 -3.11
N SER A 632 1.03 -13.34 -2.51
CA SER A 632 1.45 -13.17 -1.12
C SER A 632 2.79 -12.45 -1.03
N MET A 633 2.93 -11.57 -0.04
CA MET A 633 4.22 -11.02 0.40
C MET A 633 5.27 -12.13 0.65
N GLU A 634 4.81 -13.34 0.97
CA GLU A 634 5.62 -14.54 1.19
C GLU A 634 6.35 -14.98 -0.09
N ASP A 635 5.75 -14.82 -1.27
CA ASP A 635 6.39 -15.16 -2.54
C ASP A 635 7.55 -14.20 -2.86
N ALA A 636 7.37 -12.91 -2.55
CA ALA A 636 8.42 -11.91 -2.65
C ALA A 636 9.57 -12.17 -1.66
N ALA A 637 9.24 -12.55 -0.42
CA ALA A 637 10.22 -12.94 0.60
C ALA A 637 11.01 -14.19 0.18
N LYS A 638 10.34 -15.24 -0.33
CA LYS A 638 10.99 -16.44 -0.88
C LYS A 638 11.95 -16.10 -2.03
N ALA A 639 11.57 -15.20 -2.93
CA ALA A 639 12.45 -14.75 -4.00
C ALA A 639 13.68 -14.00 -3.44
N TYR A 640 13.48 -13.15 -2.44
CA TYR A 640 14.55 -12.42 -1.77
C TYR A 640 15.52 -13.38 -1.04
N ASP A 641 15.01 -14.35 -0.29
CA ASP A 641 15.82 -15.32 0.45
C ASP A 641 16.62 -16.26 -0.47
N LYS A 642 16.10 -16.53 -1.68
CA LYS A 642 16.82 -17.24 -2.74
C LYS A 642 17.90 -16.40 -3.45
N GLY A 643 18.09 -15.13 -3.05
CA GLY A 643 19.04 -14.21 -3.68
C GLY A 643 18.55 -13.58 -4.99
N ASN A 644 17.29 -13.84 -5.39
CA ASN A 644 16.69 -13.30 -6.61
C ASN A 644 16.10 -11.90 -6.36
N TYR A 645 16.95 -10.95 -5.98
CA TYR A 645 16.54 -9.62 -5.52
C TYR A 645 15.78 -8.79 -6.56
N THR A 646 16.13 -8.91 -7.84
CA THR A 646 15.45 -8.20 -8.94
C THR A 646 14.02 -8.71 -9.15
N GLU A 647 13.79 -10.01 -8.98
CA GLU A 647 12.44 -10.58 -9.06
C GLU A 647 11.63 -10.23 -7.80
N ALA A 648 12.24 -10.29 -6.61
CA ALA A 648 11.62 -9.84 -5.37
C ALA A 648 11.15 -8.38 -5.46
N ALA A 649 12.00 -7.48 -5.99
CA ALA A 649 11.64 -6.08 -6.20
C ALA A 649 10.43 -5.92 -7.14
N LYS A 650 10.37 -6.68 -8.25
CA LYS A 650 9.20 -6.66 -9.16
C LYS A 650 7.92 -7.16 -8.50
N ILE A 651 8.01 -8.15 -7.61
CA ILE A 651 6.83 -8.64 -6.88
C ILE A 651 6.37 -7.58 -5.87
N TYR A 652 7.29 -6.99 -5.11
CA TYR A 652 6.95 -5.90 -4.19
C TYR A 652 6.34 -4.69 -4.90
N GLN A 653 6.87 -4.30 -6.07
CA GLN A 653 6.31 -3.21 -6.87
C GLN A 653 4.87 -3.49 -7.29
N ARG A 654 4.55 -4.72 -7.71
CA ARG A 654 3.18 -5.16 -8.02
C ARG A 654 2.26 -5.09 -6.79
N LEU A 655 2.73 -5.51 -5.60
CA LEU A 655 1.95 -5.44 -4.37
C LEU A 655 1.66 -3.98 -3.95
N ILE A 656 2.60 -3.06 -4.21
CA ILE A 656 2.45 -1.63 -3.93
C ILE A 656 1.40 -0.98 -4.85
N GLU A 657 1.30 -1.41 -6.11
CA GLU A 657 0.27 -0.93 -7.04
C GLU A 657 -1.15 -1.27 -6.57
N GLU A 658 -1.33 -2.43 -5.90
CA GLU A 658 -2.62 -2.84 -5.35
C GLU A 658 -2.94 -2.15 -4.01
N ASN A 659 -1.98 -2.14 -3.07
CA ASN A 659 -2.17 -1.54 -1.75
C ASN A 659 -0.83 -1.02 -1.17
N PRO A 660 -0.48 0.25 -1.41
CA PRO A 660 0.79 0.80 -0.95
C PRO A 660 0.85 0.83 0.58
N SER A 661 1.93 0.31 1.16
CA SER A 661 2.16 0.33 2.61
C SER A 661 3.63 0.59 2.94
N ALA A 662 3.89 1.13 4.13
CA ALA A 662 5.24 1.41 4.58
C ALA A 662 6.13 0.15 4.57
N ALA A 663 5.58 -1.00 4.98
CA ALA A 663 6.30 -2.26 4.99
C ALA A 663 6.65 -2.78 3.59
N LEU A 664 5.74 -2.61 2.61
CA LEU A 664 6.02 -3.00 1.22
C LEU A 664 7.10 -2.11 0.60
N TYR A 665 7.03 -0.79 0.79
CA TYR A 665 8.09 0.12 0.34
C TYR A 665 9.44 -0.17 1.02
N TYR A 666 9.43 -0.45 2.32
CA TYR A 666 10.65 -0.84 3.05
C TYR A 666 11.27 -2.14 2.48
N ASN A 667 10.45 -3.17 2.25
CA ASN A 667 10.94 -4.43 1.70
C ASN A 667 11.38 -4.30 0.23
N LEU A 668 10.70 -3.47 -0.57
CA LEU A 668 11.14 -3.09 -1.90
C LEU A 668 12.52 -2.43 -1.83
N GLY A 669 12.73 -1.50 -0.89
CA GLY A 669 14.01 -0.86 -0.65
C GLY A 669 15.12 -1.86 -0.30
N ASN A 670 14.83 -2.84 0.56
CA ASN A 670 15.78 -3.93 0.86
C ASN A 670 16.14 -4.75 -0.38
N ALA A 671 15.14 -5.12 -1.20
CA ALA A 671 15.37 -5.86 -2.43
C ALA A 671 16.22 -5.06 -3.43
N GLN A 672 15.93 -3.77 -3.60
CA GLN A 672 16.70 -2.87 -4.46
C GLN A 672 18.13 -2.68 -3.94
N TYR A 673 18.31 -2.51 -2.63
CA TYR A 673 19.62 -2.38 -2.01
C TYR A 673 20.50 -3.62 -2.25
N ARG A 674 19.92 -4.83 -2.06
CA ARG A 674 20.64 -6.09 -2.33
C ARG A 674 20.87 -6.34 -3.82
N ALA A 675 20.01 -5.80 -4.68
CA ALA A 675 20.23 -5.76 -6.13
C ALA A 675 21.27 -4.70 -6.56
N ASN A 676 21.90 -3.99 -5.62
CA ASN A 676 22.85 -2.90 -5.84
C ASN A 676 22.25 -1.66 -6.54
N ASP A 677 20.91 -1.53 -6.51
CA ASP A 677 20.16 -0.38 -6.98
C ASP A 677 19.91 0.59 -5.80
N ILE A 678 20.98 1.27 -5.40
CA ILE A 678 20.99 2.13 -4.20
C ILE A 678 20.03 3.32 -4.35
N THR A 679 19.94 3.90 -5.54
CA THR A 679 19.10 5.07 -5.84
C THR A 679 17.63 4.77 -5.58
N HIS A 680 17.11 3.69 -6.16
CA HIS A 680 15.71 3.33 -5.93
C HIS A 680 15.48 2.79 -4.52
N ALA A 681 16.49 2.15 -3.89
CA ALA A 681 16.40 1.75 -2.49
C ALA A 681 16.17 2.95 -1.56
N ILE A 682 16.94 4.03 -1.74
CA ILE A 682 16.77 5.29 -0.99
C ILE A 682 15.37 5.85 -1.21
N LEU A 683 14.91 5.92 -2.47
CA LEU A 683 13.57 6.39 -2.80
C LEU A 683 12.48 5.53 -2.12
N SER A 684 12.62 4.22 -2.11
CA SER A 684 11.69 3.29 -1.48
C SER A 684 11.69 3.45 0.05
N TYR A 685 12.85 3.61 0.69
CA TYR A 685 12.90 3.87 2.13
C TYR A 685 12.32 5.24 2.50
N GLU A 686 12.55 6.27 1.69
CA GLU A 686 11.94 7.59 1.86
C GLU A 686 10.41 7.51 1.72
N ARG A 687 9.90 6.77 0.72
CA ARG A 687 8.46 6.49 0.58
C ARG A 687 7.91 5.70 1.77
N ALA A 688 8.66 4.74 2.29
CA ALA A 688 8.29 4.00 3.50
C ALA A 688 8.18 4.92 4.71
N LEU A 689 9.15 5.82 4.91
CA LEU A 689 9.17 6.82 5.98
C LEU A 689 8.10 7.89 5.80
N LYS A 690 7.74 8.23 4.57
CA LYS A 690 6.61 9.12 4.30
C LYS A 690 5.28 8.53 4.76
N LEU A 691 5.11 7.21 4.60
CA LEU A 691 3.94 6.51 5.11
C LEU A 691 4.01 6.27 6.63
N ARG A 692 5.18 5.86 7.14
CA ARG A 692 5.42 5.64 8.57
C ARG A 692 6.69 6.35 9.04
N PRO A 693 6.61 7.65 9.41
CA PRO A 693 7.79 8.42 9.80
C PRO A 693 8.52 7.86 11.02
N SER A 694 7.82 7.14 11.90
CA SER A 694 8.35 6.50 13.10
C SER A 694 9.13 5.21 12.84
N ASP A 695 9.30 4.77 11.59
CA ASP A 695 9.97 3.51 11.27
C ASP A 695 11.49 3.56 11.47
N GLU A 696 11.95 3.15 12.66
CA GLU A 696 13.39 3.10 12.97
C GLU A 696 14.18 2.21 12.01
N ASP A 697 13.61 1.10 11.53
CA ASP A 697 14.31 0.22 10.60
C ASP A 697 14.50 0.87 9.24
N ALA A 698 13.46 1.56 8.73
CA ALA A 698 13.57 2.28 7.48
C ALA A 698 14.53 3.46 7.59
N ARG A 699 14.57 4.19 8.71
CA ARG A 699 15.56 5.24 8.95
C ARG A 699 16.98 4.69 8.96
N PHE A 700 17.20 3.57 9.65
CA PHE A 700 18.50 2.92 9.72
C PHE A 700 18.95 2.45 8.32
N ASN A 701 18.11 1.71 7.60
CA ASN A 701 18.45 1.23 6.26
C ASN A 701 18.63 2.37 5.25
N LEU A 702 17.83 3.44 5.35
CA LEU A 702 18.01 4.66 4.57
C LEU A 702 19.40 5.27 4.81
N GLN A 703 19.83 5.38 6.07
CA GLN A 703 21.16 5.92 6.41
C GLN A 703 22.28 5.06 5.81
N ILE A 704 22.16 3.73 5.88
CA ILE A 704 23.11 2.81 5.25
C ILE A 704 23.12 2.98 3.73
N ALA A 705 21.96 3.07 3.08
CA ALA A 705 21.85 3.31 1.64
C ALA A 705 22.44 4.67 1.23
N GLN A 706 22.14 5.74 1.97
CA GLN A 706 22.68 7.08 1.78
C GLN A 706 24.21 7.11 1.93
N SER A 707 24.78 6.33 2.85
CA SER A 707 26.25 6.24 3.02
C SER A 707 26.98 5.75 1.76
N LYS A 708 26.28 4.99 0.91
CA LYS A 708 26.75 4.48 -0.38
C LYS A 708 26.52 5.45 -1.54
N THR A 709 25.82 6.57 -1.36
CA THR A 709 25.65 7.58 -2.42
C THR A 709 26.95 8.35 -2.68
N ILE A 710 27.00 9.04 -3.82
CA ILE A 710 28.15 9.87 -4.20
C ILE A 710 28.14 11.16 -3.38
N ASP A 711 27.03 11.87 -3.37
CA ASP A 711 26.90 13.15 -2.67
C ASP A 711 26.64 12.95 -1.18
N ARG A 712 27.60 13.36 -0.34
CA ARG A 712 27.43 13.35 1.11
C ARG A 712 27.06 14.76 1.58
N LEU A 713 25.80 15.12 1.36
CA LEU A 713 25.27 16.36 1.89
C LEU A 713 24.95 16.15 3.37
N SER A 714 25.65 16.85 4.26
CA SER A 714 25.32 16.83 5.69
C SER A 714 23.90 17.38 5.87
N PRO A 715 22.97 16.66 6.52
CA PRO A 715 21.66 17.20 6.83
C PRO A 715 21.83 18.42 7.75
N ASP A 716 20.92 19.39 7.61
CA ASP A 716 20.86 20.55 8.50
C ASP A 716 20.90 20.08 9.95
N SER A 717 21.70 20.77 10.76
CA SER A 717 21.72 20.52 12.19
C SER A 717 20.42 21.06 12.78
N ASP A 718 19.36 20.24 12.78
CA ASP A 718 18.13 20.57 13.48
C ASP A 718 18.44 20.92 14.93
N LEU A 719 17.89 22.05 15.40
CA LEU A 719 18.00 22.45 16.79
C LEU A 719 17.46 21.32 17.69
N PHE A 720 18.11 21.08 18.83
CA PHE A 720 17.82 19.91 19.68
C PHE A 720 16.32 19.78 20.04
N PHE A 721 15.61 20.90 20.20
CA PHE A 721 14.18 20.91 20.54
C PHE A 721 13.28 20.49 19.37
N VAL A 722 13.69 20.73 18.12
CA VAL A 722 12.98 20.24 16.91
C VAL A 722 13.04 18.72 16.86
N ARG A 723 14.21 18.15 17.15
CA ARG A 723 14.40 16.69 17.25
C ARG A 723 13.54 16.08 18.35
N TRP A 724 13.48 16.72 19.52
CA TRP A 724 12.61 16.28 20.63
C TRP A 724 11.12 16.36 20.28
N TYR A 725 10.69 17.44 19.63
CA TYR A 725 9.32 17.59 19.15
C TYR A 725 8.95 16.47 18.15
N HIS A 726 9.80 16.23 17.15
CA HIS A 726 9.60 15.14 16.20
C HIS A 726 9.59 13.76 16.89
N ALA A 727 10.50 13.51 17.85
CA ALA A 727 10.49 12.26 18.61
C ALA A 727 9.15 12.04 19.34
N LEU A 728 8.60 13.10 19.92
CA LEU A 728 7.30 13.04 20.60
C LEU A 728 6.15 12.86 19.60
N VAL A 729 6.14 13.63 18.51
CA VAL A 729 5.13 13.51 17.44
C VAL A 729 5.13 12.09 16.87
N TYR A 730 6.30 11.52 16.56
CA TYR A 730 6.43 10.20 15.94
C TYR A 730 6.44 9.03 16.94
N LEU A 731 6.16 9.28 18.23
CA LEU A 731 6.05 8.21 19.22
C LEU A 731 4.95 7.20 18.86
N MET A 732 3.89 7.68 18.21
CA MET A 732 2.71 6.89 17.84
C MET A 732 2.26 7.24 16.40
N SER A 733 1.50 6.34 15.76
CA SER A 733 0.95 6.57 14.42
C SER A 733 -0.14 7.65 14.42
N ILE A 734 -0.50 8.13 13.22
CA ILE A 734 -1.56 9.13 13.00
C ILE A 734 -2.88 8.68 13.65
N ASP A 735 -3.30 7.44 13.43
CA ASP A 735 -4.55 6.92 14.00
C ASP A 735 -4.46 6.67 15.50
N ALA A 736 -3.29 6.25 15.98
CA ALA A 736 -3.11 6.03 17.41
C ALA A 736 -3.26 7.36 18.17
N TRP A 737 -2.68 8.46 17.66
CA TRP A 737 -2.95 9.80 18.17
C TRP A 737 -4.42 10.20 18.03
N ALA A 738 -5.08 9.85 16.94
CA ALA A 738 -6.52 10.10 16.76
C ALA A 738 -7.39 9.39 17.81
N ILE A 739 -7.07 8.12 18.11
CA ILE A 739 -7.77 7.32 19.13
C ILE A 739 -7.51 7.88 20.53
N VAL A 740 -6.25 8.19 20.87
CA VAL A 740 -5.89 8.87 22.13
C VAL A 740 -6.65 10.19 22.27
N GLY A 741 -6.77 10.94 21.17
CA GLY A 741 -7.61 12.14 21.10
C GLY A 741 -9.08 11.85 21.45
N LEU A 742 -9.71 10.87 20.78
CA LEU A 742 -11.11 10.51 21.04
C LEU A 742 -11.35 10.06 22.48
N VAL A 743 -10.47 9.22 23.04
CA VAL A 743 -10.54 8.78 24.45
C VAL A 743 -10.40 9.97 25.39
N SER A 744 -9.45 10.87 25.12
CA SER A 744 -9.24 12.08 25.91
C SER A 744 -10.44 13.03 25.84
N LEU A 745 -11.08 13.17 24.67
CA LEU A 745 -12.30 13.94 24.53
C LEU A 745 -13.45 13.35 25.36
N PHE A 746 -13.65 12.03 25.29
CA PHE A 746 -14.66 11.35 26.10
C PHE A 746 -14.42 11.53 27.60
N LEU A 747 -13.17 11.39 28.06
CA LEU A 747 -12.80 11.59 29.46
C LEU A 747 -13.00 13.06 29.88
N SER A 748 -12.59 14.02 29.03
CA SER A 748 -12.79 15.45 29.29
C SER A 748 -14.26 15.79 29.49
N LEU A 749 -15.14 15.30 28.60
CA LEU A 749 -16.59 15.50 28.71
C LEU A 749 -17.19 14.78 29.92
N SER A 750 -16.69 13.60 30.28
CA SER A 750 -17.12 12.86 31.48
C SER A 750 -16.75 13.58 32.77
N PHE A 751 -15.53 14.15 32.85
CA PHE A 751 -15.10 14.95 34.00
C PHE A 751 -15.80 16.31 34.06
N ALA A 752 -16.11 16.92 32.90
CA ALA A 752 -16.98 18.09 32.85
C ALA A 752 -18.39 17.75 33.37
N LEU A 753 -18.94 16.58 33.02
CA LEU A 753 -20.21 16.11 33.58
C LEU A 753 -20.10 15.94 35.10
N LEU A 754 -19.03 15.31 35.59
CA LEU A 754 -18.76 15.17 37.02
C LEU A 754 -18.67 16.53 37.74
N TYR A 755 -18.07 17.55 37.12
CA TYR A 755 -18.08 18.92 37.64
C TYR A 755 -19.50 19.49 37.82
N PHE A 756 -20.42 19.18 36.90
CA PHE A 756 -21.81 19.63 36.99
C PHE A 756 -22.69 18.79 37.94
N LEU A 757 -22.43 17.49 38.11
CA LEU A 757 -23.21 16.63 39.03
C LEU A 757 -22.70 16.64 40.46
N ALA A 758 -21.42 16.90 40.68
CA ALA A 758 -20.83 16.80 42.00
C ALA A 758 -21.36 17.87 42.94
N THR A 759 -21.88 17.44 44.09
CA THR A 759 -22.32 18.32 45.17
C THR A 759 -21.18 18.78 46.08
N THR A 760 -20.08 18.03 46.13
CA THR A 760 -18.91 18.34 46.97
C THR A 760 -17.85 19.15 46.21
N VAL A 761 -17.28 20.15 46.88
CA VAL A 761 -16.27 21.06 46.28
C VAL A 761 -15.04 20.29 45.78
N GLY A 762 -14.59 19.28 46.52
CA GLY A 762 -13.43 18.45 46.12
C GLY A 762 -13.66 17.72 44.79
N ARG A 763 -14.81 17.08 44.59
CA ARG A 763 -15.15 16.41 43.33
C ARG A 763 -15.34 17.39 42.19
N ARG A 764 -15.88 18.59 42.44
CA ARG A 764 -15.96 19.65 41.42
C ARG A 764 -14.56 20.10 40.98
N LYS A 765 -13.64 20.36 41.91
CA LYS A 765 -12.25 20.71 41.57
C LYS A 765 -11.58 19.61 40.75
N LEU A 766 -11.75 18.35 41.15
CA LEU A 766 -11.25 17.20 40.39
C LEU A 766 -11.82 17.17 38.97
N GLY A 767 -13.14 17.30 38.81
CA GLY A 767 -13.78 17.34 37.50
C GLY A 767 -13.28 18.48 36.60
N PHE A 768 -13.04 19.66 37.17
CA PHE A 768 -12.51 20.80 36.42
C PHE A 768 -11.06 20.58 35.97
N PHE A 769 -10.15 20.24 36.88
CA PHE A 769 -8.72 20.10 36.55
C PHE A 769 -8.46 18.86 35.69
N ALA A 770 -9.09 17.72 35.98
CA ALA A 770 -8.97 16.52 35.15
C ALA A 770 -9.59 16.76 33.77
N GLY A 771 -10.75 17.41 33.71
CA GLY A 771 -11.40 17.77 32.44
C GLY A 771 -10.52 18.65 31.56
N LEU A 772 -9.88 19.67 32.14
CA LEU A 772 -8.94 20.55 31.45
C LEU A 772 -7.68 19.83 30.99
N PHE A 773 -7.11 18.96 31.82
CA PHE A 773 -5.95 18.14 31.45
C PHE A 773 -6.24 17.28 30.22
N PHE A 774 -7.33 16.52 30.22
CA PHE A 774 -7.70 15.69 29.06
C PHE A 774 -8.07 16.51 27.82
N LEU A 775 -8.57 17.74 28.00
CA LEU A 775 -8.80 18.66 26.88
C LEU A 775 -7.48 19.07 26.22
N LEU A 776 -6.43 19.36 27.01
CA LEU A 776 -5.11 19.66 26.47
C LEU A 776 -4.51 18.46 25.75
N VAL A 777 -4.61 17.24 26.32
CA VAL A 777 -4.16 16.01 25.67
C VAL A 777 -4.88 15.81 24.33
N PHE A 778 -6.18 16.09 24.25
CA PHE A 778 -6.94 16.05 22.99
C PHE A 778 -6.39 17.04 21.95
N ILE A 779 -6.13 18.29 22.32
CA ILE A 779 -5.60 19.32 21.43
C ILE A 779 -4.22 18.93 20.89
N PHE A 780 -3.31 18.50 21.78
CA PHE A 780 -1.97 18.05 21.38
C PHE A 780 -2.03 16.82 20.47
N SER A 781 -2.85 15.82 20.80
CA SER A 781 -3.03 14.62 19.98
C SER A 781 -3.51 14.96 18.57
N ILE A 782 -4.48 15.88 18.43
CA ILE A 782 -4.93 16.38 17.13
C ILE A 782 -3.81 17.12 16.41
N SER A 783 -3.06 17.98 17.11
CA SER A 783 -1.96 18.72 16.52
C SER A 783 -0.91 17.76 15.96
N PHE A 784 -0.52 16.72 16.70
CA PHE A 784 0.48 15.74 16.27
C PHE A 784 -0.02 14.91 15.09
N ALA A 785 -1.27 14.41 15.14
CA ALA A 785 -1.87 13.71 14.02
C ALA A 785 -1.95 14.58 12.76
N LYS A 786 -2.26 15.87 12.92
CA LYS A 786 -2.27 16.85 11.82
C LYS A 786 -0.88 17.11 11.25
N THR A 787 0.14 17.31 12.09
CA THR A 787 1.52 17.50 11.65
C THR A 787 2.00 16.31 10.84
N GLN A 788 1.84 15.08 11.36
CA GLN A 788 2.20 13.86 10.62
C GLN A 788 1.42 13.72 9.29
N ARG A 789 0.12 14.03 9.28
CA ARG A 789 -0.70 13.97 8.05
C ARG A 789 -0.23 15.00 7.01
N ASN A 790 0.13 16.20 7.45
CA ASN A 790 0.65 17.23 6.56
C ASN A 790 1.98 16.80 5.93
N GLU A 791 2.89 16.20 6.69
CA GLU A 791 4.16 15.67 6.18
C GLU A 791 3.94 14.50 5.21
N LYS A 792 3.05 13.56 5.55
CA LYS A 792 2.67 12.43 4.67
C LYS A 792 2.11 12.90 3.33
N THR A 793 1.41 14.03 3.30
CA THR A 793 0.82 14.59 2.08
C THR A 793 1.73 15.59 1.35
N ASN A 794 2.79 16.06 1.99
CA ASN A 794 3.72 17.00 1.41
C ASN A 794 4.54 16.31 0.29
N LYS A 795 4.44 16.80 -0.94
CA LYS A 795 5.17 16.25 -2.10
C LYS A 795 6.43 17.05 -2.46
N ASN A 796 6.91 17.92 -1.59
CA ASN A 796 8.00 18.84 -1.90
C ASN A 796 9.39 18.20 -1.82
N GLN A 797 9.52 16.89 -1.92
CA GLN A 797 10.80 16.20 -1.87
C GLN A 797 10.96 15.30 -3.09
N ALA A 798 12.17 15.23 -3.61
CA ALA A 798 12.53 14.36 -4.71
C ALA A 798 13.93 13.76 -4.53
N ILE A 799 14.16 12.63 -5.18
CA ILE A 799 15.47 12.00 -5.29
C ILE A 799 15.98 12.16 -6.72
N ILE A 800 17.25 12.51 -6.88
CA ILE A 800 17.92 12.51 -8.19
C ILE A 800 18.05 11.06 -8.66
N VAL A 801 17.50 10.74 -9.83
CA VAL A 801 17.55 9.38 -10.42
C VAL A 801 18.51 9.27 -11.61
N ALA A 802 18.87 10.41 -12.22
CA ALA A 802 19.91 10.42 -13.24
C ALA A 802 21.28 10.19 -12.61
N SER A 803 22.13 9.36 -13.23
CA SER A 803 23.49 9.10 -12.72
C SER A 803 24.29 10.38 -12.52
N ILE A 804 24.04 11.40 -13.34
CA ILE A 804 24.58 12.76 -13.24
C ILE A 804 23.48 13.74 -13.62
N ALA A 805 23.19 14.69 -12.74
CA ALA A 805 22.22 15.75 -12.95
C ALA A 805 22.89 17.13 -12.83
N THR A 806 22.81 17.94 -13.88
CA THR A 806 23.35 19.30 -13.86
C THR A 806 22.27 20.28 -13.44
N VAL A 807 22.47 20.90 -12.27
CA VAL A 807 21.59 21.95 -11.76
C VAL A 807 21.93 23.26 -12.46
N LYS A 808 20.92 23.90 -13.02
CA LYS A 808 21.01 25.16 -13.75
C LYS A 808 20.67 26.35 -12.87
N THR A 809 21.24 27.51 -13.17
CA THR A 809 20.85 28.77 -12.51
C THR A 809 19.45 29.24 -12.92
N HIS A 810 19.06 28.98 -14.16
CA HIS A 810 17.76 29.33 -14.73
C HIS A 810 17.16 28.11 -15.46
N PRO A 811 15.84 28.04 -15.67
CA PRO A 811 15.18 26.92 -16.36
C PRO A 811 15.35 26.99 -17.89
N ASP A 812 16.60 27.11 -18.34
CA ASP A 812 17.02 27.10 -19.74
C ASP A 812 18.25 26.20 -19.90
N GLY A 813 18.24 25.35 -20.94
CA GLY A 813 19.35 24.45 -21.27
C GLY A 813 20.66 25.17 -21.57
N LYS A 814 20.61 26.44 -22.01
CA LYS A 814 21.79 27.27 -22.29
C LYS A 814 22.33 28.03 -21.08
N SER A 815 21.59 28.06 -19.97
CA SER A 815 22.02 28.79 -18.77
C SER A 815 23.25 28.16 -18.09
N ASP A 816 23.96 28.97 -17.32
CA ASP A 816 25.12 28.55 -16.55
C ASP A 816 24.77 27.45 -15.55
N ASN A 817 25.72 26.53 -15.37
CA ASN A 817 25.60 25.43 -14.43
C ASN A 817 25.85 25.94 -13.01
N ALA A 818 24.89 25.76 -12.10
CA ALA A 818 25.03 26.12 -10.69
C ALA A 818 25.84 25.07 -9.93
N THR A 819 25.48 23.80 -10.07
CA THR A 819 26.19 22.66 -9.45
C THR A 819 25.87 21.36 -10.18
N THR A 820 26.61 20.30 -9.91
CA THR A 820 26.32 18.94 -10.39
C THR A 820 25.97 18.05 -9.21
N LEU A 821 24.85 17.34 -9.35
CA LEU A 821 24.36 16.35 -8.40
C LEU A 821 24.42 14.96 -9.02
N HIS A 822 24.42 13.94 -8.18
CA HIS A 822 24.45 12.55 -8.56
C HIS A 822 23.20 11.82 -8.09
N GLU A 823 23.01 10.61 -8.61
CA GLU A 823 21.89 9.76 -8.22
C GLU A 823 21.86 9.46 -6.70
N GLY A 824 20.66 9.34 -6.16
CA GLY A 824 20.40 9.09 -4.73
C GLY A 824 20.38 10.35 -3.86
N THR A 825 20.72 11.52 -4.42
CA THR A 825 20.71 12.79 -3.69
C THR A 825 19.30 13.31 -3.48
N LYS A 826 18.96 13.66 -2.23
CA LYS A 826 17.67 14.23 -1.85
C LYS A 826 17.66 15.75 -2.04
N VAL A 827 16.59 16.25 -2.65
CA VAL A 827 16.37 17.69 -2.89
C VAL A 827 14.94 18.09 -2.50
N GLU A 828 14.77 19.34 -2.09
CA GLU A 828 13.45 19.94 -1.83
C GLU A 828 12.95 20.66 -3.08
N ILE A 829 11.71 20.43 -3.50
CA ILE A 829 11.05 21.11 -4.62
C ILE A 829 10.42 22.40 -4.11
N ILE A 830 10.89 23.53 -4.63
CA ILE A 830 10.40 24.87 -4.29
C ILE A 830 9.53 25.51 -5.38
N ASP A 831 9.65 25.06 -6.64
CA ASP A 831 8.88 25.61 -7.76
C ASP A 831 8.41 24.50 -8.72
N ARG A 832 7.12 24.55 -9.08
CA ARG A 832 6.41 23.62 -9.99
C ARG A 832 5.74 24.32 -11.17
N SER A 833 5.96 25.62 -11.34
CA SER A 833 5.28 26.45 -12.35
C SER A 833 5.55 25.99 -13.78
N LEU A 834 6.73 25.41 -14.04
CA LEU A 834 7.16 24.95 -15.35
C LEU A 834 6.97 23.43 -15.50
N LYS A 835 6.49 23.00 -16.67
CA LYS A 835 6.18 21.57 -16.93
C LYS A 835 7.44 20.69 -16.94
N GLU A 836 8.48 21.12 -17.65
CA GLU A 836 9.70 20.34 -17.88
C GLU A 836 10.79 20.57 -16.83
N TRP A 837 10.66 21.63 -16.02
CA TRP A 837 11.65 22.03 -15.02
C TRP A 837 11.07 21.99 -13.61
N ARG A 838 11.94 21.78 -12.63
CA ARG A 838 11.63 21.93 -11.21
C ARG A 838 12.64 22.85 -10.57
N GLY A 839 12.15 23.83 -9.81
CA GLY A 839 13.00 24.62 -8.93
C GLY A 839 13.28 23.79 -7.69
N ILE A 840 14.56 23.61 -7.36
CA ILE A 840 15.02 22.80 -6.23
C ILE A 840 15.85 23.63 -5.25
N ARG A 841 15.82 23.20 -3.99
CA ARG A 841 16.69 23.64 -2.90
C ARG A 841 17.47 22.43 -2.38
N LEU A 842 18.77 22.62 -2.23
CA LEU A 842 19.68 21.64 -1.63
C LEU A 842 19.73 21.84 -0.10
N PRO A 843 20.16 20.84 0.68
CA PRO A 843 20.38 20.96 2.12
C PRO A 843 21.35 22.09 2.53
N ASP A 844 22.26 22.53 1.66
CA ASP A 844 23.15 23.67 1.92
C ASP A 844 22.52 25.03 1.53
N ASP A 845 21.19 25.09 1.47
CA ASP A 845 20.35 26.23 1.07
C ASP A 845 20.55 26.76 -0.35
N LYS A 846 21.40 26.11 -1.16
CA LYS A 846 21.58 26.48 -2.58
C LYS A 846 20.32 26.17 -3.38
N LYS A 847 20.00 27.06 -4.31
CA LYS A 847 18.83 26.96 -5.19
C LYS A 847 19.25 26.80 -6.64
N GLY A 848 18.43 26.11 -7.41
CA GLY A 848 18.62 26.00 -8.86
C GLY A 848 17.48 25.25 -9.54
N TRP A 849 17.66 24.95 -10.81
CA TRP A 849 16.65 24.33 -11.67
C TRP A 849 17.17 23.02 -12.25
N ILE A 850 16.32 22.00 -12.27
CA ILE A 850 16.64 20.68 -12.80
C ILE A 850 15.54 20.18 -13.74
N PRO A 851 15.88 19.46 -14.82
CA PRO A 851 14.88 18.79 -15.66
C PRO A 851 14.08 17.75 -14.87
N THR A 852 12.77 17.70 -15.10
CA THR A 852 11.83 16.83 -14.38
C THR A 852 12.13 15.34 -14.58
N ASN A 853 12.72 14.95 -15.71
CA ASN A 853 13.07 13.56 -16.00
C ASN A 853 14.34 13.06 -15.27
N GLN A 854 15.05 13.94 -14.57
CA GLN A 854 16.26 13.59 -13.80
C GLN A 854 15.97 13.35 -12.32
N ILE A 855 14.74 13.58 -11.88
CA ILE A 855 14.31 13.40 -10.50
C ILE A 855 13.07 12.51 -10.43
N GLU A 856 12.90 11.84 -9.29
CA GLU A 856 11.66 11.17 -8.95
C GLU A 856 11.10 11.75 -7.64
N GLU A 857 9.85 12.22 -7.68
CA GLU A 857 9.18 12.79 -6.51
C GLU A 857 8.83 11.67 -5.51
N ILE A 858 8.97 11.98 -4.21
CA ILE A 858 8.73 11.06 -3.09
C ILE A 858 7.25 10.98 -2.78
#